data_AF-A0A6P9BFQ2-F1
#
_entry.id   AF-A0A6P9BFQ2-F1
#
_cell.length_a   1.000
_cell.length_b   1.000
_cell.length_c   1.000
_cell.angle_alpha   90.00
_cell.angle_beta   90.00
_cell.angle_gamma   90.00
#
_symmetry.space_group_name_H-M   'P 1'
#
loop_
_entity.id
_entity.type
_entity.pdbx_description
1 polymer ?
#
loop_
_entity_poly.entity_id
_entity_poly.type
_entity_poly.pdbx_seq_one_letter_code
_entity_poly.pdbx_strand_id
1 'polypeptide(L)'
;METFCGSSFWDSNLTLYAENPDLTLCFQNTILAWIPCIYLGCILPFYLLYLKYNNRGYIVLSMLNRFKTAFAFVLWGVCWSNLFYAFHEITQNRTPSPVYFVTPLIAGITMLAAMLLIQYERLHGVQSSGILIIFWFLCVLCAVGPLRSKILGSQAQDQIEGRFRMIMFYIYFALILIEFILSCFKEKPPFFSPVNLDPNPCPELNSGFLSRITFWWFTSLAIQGYKKPLEDKDLWSLNADDKSEVIVQNLQKEWDKQKQRGKLKHDVSYTKDSNQEMNHINESPGETELMLDIPTKEKEPSFFKALLRTFGPYFLIGSFFKVIQDLLSFVNPQLLSMLISFVKDKDAPLWWGYLIAALMFLCAVLQTIILHHHFQYCFITGMRLRTGIVGMVYRKSLVITNSAKRSSTVGEIVNLMSVDAQRFMDLTTFLNMLWSAPLQIFLALYFLWQALGPSVLAGVAVMVLLIPLNAVIAMKTRAFQVEQMKYKDARIKLMNEILNGIKVLKLYAWESSFAEKVLEIRQNELRVLKKSAYLNSISTFAWISAPFLVALTTFAVYVSVDEKNVLDAEKAFVSLSLFNLLRFPLNMLPQVISNIVQTNVSLQRIQHFLSHDELDPNCVETKSITPGYAVTIRQGTFSWAKELDPALKDINWLVPSGSLVAIVGQVGCGKSSLVSALLGEMEKLSGDVAVKGSIAYVPQLPWIQNATLKDNILFGHPLNELKYQAVLEACALKQDLEMLPGGDQTEIGHQSFRGPAATSEPCPCCVQQH
;
A
#
# COMPACT_ATOMS: atom_id res chain seq x y z
N MET A 1 -7.32 47.34 12.14
CA MET A 1 -6.23 47.18 11.16
C MET A 1 -5.84 48.49 10.49
N GLU A 2 -6.80 49.35 10.11
CA GLU A 2 -6.48 50.62 9.45
C GLU A 2 -5.72 51.61 10.35
N THR A 3 -6.12 51.71 11.62
CA THR A 3 -5.38 52.43 12.67
C THR A 3 -4.00 51.84 12.97
N PHE A 4 -3.80 50.55 12.70
CA PHE A 4 -2.54 49.85 12.92
C PHE A 4 -1.55 50.10 11.77
N CYS A 5 -2.05 50.19 10.54
CA CYS A 5 -1.27 50.43 9.33
C CYS A 5 -1.12 51.90 8.92
N GLY A 6 -1.93 52.81 9.49
CA GLY A 6 -2.00 54.22 9.04
C GLY A 6 -2.50 54.40 7.61
N SER A 7 -3.09 53.35 7.01
CA SER A 7 -3.59 53.29 5.63
C SER A 7 -4.79 52.33 5.55
N SER A 8 -5.60 52.43 4.48
CA SER A 8 -6.74 51.55 4.26
C SER A 8 -6.28 50.09 4.21
N PHE A 9 -7.00 49.22 4.93
CA PHE A 9 -6.64 47.81 5.04
C PHE A 9 -6.91 47.07 3.72
N TRP A 10 -8.03 47.38 3.09
CA TRP A 10 -8.42 46.86 1.79
C TRP A 10 -9.09 47.97 0.99
N ASP A 11 -8.64 48.19 -0.23
CA ASP A 11 -9.23 49.17 -1.14
C ASP A 11 -9.60 48.44 -2.43
N SER A 12 -10.90 48.21 -2.63
CA SER A 12 -11.43 47.49 -3.79
C SER A 12 -11.11 48.22 -5.11
N ASN A 13 -11.01 49.56 -5.10
CA ASN A 13 -10.70 50.33 -6.30
C ASN A 13 -9.24 50.17 -6.73
N LEU A 14 -8.32 50.02 -5.77
CA LEU A 14 -6.90 49.77 -6.03
C LEU A 14 -6.61 48.29 -6.35
N THR A 15 -7.34 47.37 -5.70
CA THR A 15 -7.05 45.93 -5.73
C THR A 15 -7.80 45.15 -6.80
N LEU A 16 -9.07 45.49 -7.08
CA LEU A 16 -9.95 44.70 -7.94
C LEU A 16 -10.33 45.45 -9.22
N TYR A 17 -10.55 46.76 -9.16
CA TYR A 17 -11.08 47.55 -10.28
C TYR A 17 -10.02 48.34 -11.07
N ALA A 18 -8.75 48.28 -10.68
CA ALA A 18 -7.66 48.95 -11.41
C ALA A 18 -7.11 48.08 -12.56
N GLU A 19 -6.77 48.73 -13.69
CA GLU A 19 -6.07 48.07 -14.81
C GLU A 19 -4.71 47.50 -14.38
N ASN A 20 -4.04 48.19 -13.45
CA ASN A 20 -2.85 47.73 -12.76
C ASN A 20 -3.18 47.54 -11.27
N PRO A 21 -3.56 46.32 -10.85
CA PRO A 21 -3.95 46.06 -9.48
C PRO A 21 -2.71 46.19 -8.60
N ASP A 22 -2.90 46.78 -7.44
CA ASP A 22 -1.90 46.67 -6.40
C ASP A 22 -2.58 46.37 -5.08
N LEU A 23 -1.87 45.67 -4.21
CA LEU A 23 -2.35 45.39 -2.88
C LEU A 23 -2.10 46.62 -2.00
N THR A 24 -3.02 46.93 -1.10
CA THR A 24 -2.82 48.04 -0.16
C THR A 24 -1.53 47.80 0.64
N LEU A 25 -0.83 48.88 0.97
CA LEU A 25 0.42 48.83 1.73
C LEU A 25 0.23 48.11 3.08
N CYS A 26 -0.96 48.25 3.67
CA CYS A 26 -1.37 47.55 4.89
C CYS A 26 -1.48 46.04 4.68
N PHE A 27 -2.14 45.57 3.61
CA PHE A 27 -2.29 44.15 3.33
C PHE A 27 -0.95 43.47 3.03
N GLN A 28 -0.08 44.16 2.26
CA GLN A 28 1.27 43.69 1.95
C GLN A 28 2.14 43.51 3.20
N ASN A 29 2.14 44.50 4.09
CA ASN A 29 2.96 44.48 5.30
C ASN A 29 2.32 43.71 6.46
N THR A 30 1.12 43.13 6.30
CA THR A 30 0.47 42.32 7.35
C THR A 30 0.24 40.90 6.87
N ILE A 31 -0.84 40.62 6.14
CA ILE A 31 -1.26 39.26 5.76
C ILE A 31 -0.17 38.53 4.97
N LEU A 32 0.38 39.16 3.92
CA LEU A 32 1.41 38.51 3.10
C LEU A 32 2.70 38.23 3.89
N ALA A 33 3.08 39.13 4.80
CA ALA A 33 4.23 38.91 5.67
C ALA A 33 3.96 37.85 6.76
N TRP A 34 2.71 37.72 7.24
CA TRP A 34 2.35 36.85 8.36
C TRP A 34 2.01 35.42 7.93
N ILE A 35 1.55 35.16 6.70
CA ILE A 35 1.21 33.79 6.23
C ILE A 35 2.37 32.80 6.44
N PRO A 36 3.61 33.06 5.99
CA PRO A 36 4.73 32.15 6.23
C PRO A 36 5.08 32.02 7.72
N CYS A 37 4.91 33.11 8.48
CA CYS A 37 5.15 33.16 9.91
C CYS A 37 4.17 32.25 10.69
N ILE A 38 2.89 32.30 10.33
CA ILE A 38 1.82 31.48 10.92
C ILE A 38 2.05 30.01 10.56
N TYR A 39 2.37 29.71 9.30
CA TYR A 39 2.69 28.34 8.86
C TYR A 39 3.79 27.71 9.73
N LEU A 40 4.93 28.40 9.87
CA LEU A 40 6.04 27.87 10.66
C LEU A 40 5.66 27.82 12.15
N GLY A 41 5.01 28.85 12.68
CA GLY A 41 4.59 28.90 14.08
C GLY A 41 3.63 27.77 14.48
N CYS A 42 2.67 27.42 13.62
CA CYS A 42 1.73 26.34 13.87
C CYS A 42 2.35 24.95 13.77
N ILE A 43 3.29 24.73 12.85
CA ILE A 43 3.88 23.40 12.59
C ILE A 43 5.08 23.10 13.49
N LEU A 44 5.86 24.12 13.84
CA LEU A 44 7.08 24.00 14.65
C LEU A 44 6.90 23.16 15.93
N PRO A 45 5.88 23.33 16.78
CA PRO A 45 5.76 22.53 18.02
C PRO A 45 5.57 21.04 17.74
N PHE A 46 4.72 20.68 16.77
CA PHE A 46 4.49 19.28 16.38
C PHE A 46 5.73 18.68 15.74
N TYR A 47 6.45 19.47 14.94
CA TYR A 47 7.64 19.01 14.27
C TYR A 47 8.83 18.81 15.22
N LEU A 48 9.00 19.68 16.21
CA LEU A 48 10.01 19.49 17.26
C LEU A 48 9.74 18.21 18.07
N LEU A 49 8.47 17.90 18.37
CA LEU A 49 8.09 16.64 19.01
C LEU A 49 8.41 15.42 18.13
N TYR A 50 8.13 15.51 16.83
CA TYR A 50 8.47 14.47 15.86
C TYR A 50 9.98 14.23 15.79
N LEU A 51 10.78 15.29 15.68
CA LEU A 51 12.25 15.21 15.63
C LEU A 51 12.83 14.62 16.91
N LYS A 52 12.27 14.97 18.08
CA LYS A 52 12.68 14.42 19.37
C LYS A 52 12.46 12.91 19.45
N TYR A 53 11.38 12.40 18.87
CA TYR A 53 11.07 10.97 18.86
C TYR A 53 11.89 10.20 17.82
N ASN A 54 12.25 10.85 16.70
CA ASN A 54 12.81 10.21 15.52
C ASN A 54 14.27 10.66 15.25
N ASN A 55 15.15 10.44 16.22
CA ASN A 55 16.55 10.87 16.14
C ASN A 55 17.39 9.89 15.28
N ARG A 56 17.94 10.38 14.15
CA ARG A 56 18.75 9.59 13.20
C ARG A 56 20.25 9.89 13.31
N GLY A 57 20.69 10.51 14.40
CA GLY A 57 22.08 10.95 14.62
C GLY A 57 22.36 12.31 14.00
N TYR A 58 23.60 12.82 14.08
CA TYR A 58 23.93 14.17 13.59
C TYR A 58 24.61 14.16 12.21
N ILE A 59 24.33 15.21 11.43
CA ILE A 59 25.00 15.50 10.14
C ILE A 59 26.21 16.42 10.40
N VAL A 60 27.37 16.09 9.82
CA VAL A 60 28.55 16.95 9.89
C VAL A 60 28.28 18.26 9.14
N LEU A 61 28.78 19.37 9.67
CA LEU A 61 28.58 20.70 9.09
C LEU A 61 29.18 20.78 7.67
N SER A 62 28.32 20.55 6.67
CA SER A 62 28.65 20.62 5.24
C SER A 62 28.70 22.08 4.76
N MET A 63 29.33 22.33 3.61
CA MET A 63 29.33 23.65 2.99
C MET A 63 27.91 24.17 2.74
N LEU A 64 26.99 23.30 2.32
CA LEU A 64 25.59 23.65 2.10
C LEU A 64 24.90 24.13 3.39
N ASN A 65 25.12 23.43 4.50
CA ASN A 65 24.56 23.81 5.79
C ASN A 65 25.16 25.12 6.33
N ARG A 66 26.47 25.34 6.12
CA ARG A 66 27.11 26.65 6.43
C ARG A 66 26.48 27.78 5.65
N PHE A 67 26.24 27.61 4.36
CA PHE A 67 25.59 28.64 3.55
C PHE A 67 24.16 28.91 4.02
N LYS A 68 23.33 27.87 4.19
CA LYS A 68 21.95 28.04 4.71
C LYS A 68 21.92 28.81 6.03
N THR A 69 22.75 28.39 6.98
CA THR A 69 22.77 29.01 8.31
C THR A 69 23.34 30.43 8.30
N ALA A 70 24.33 30.71 7.44
CA ALA A 70 24.84 32.07 7.23
C ALA A 70 23.79 32.99 6.59
N PHE A 71 23.10 32.55 5.53
CA PHE A 71 22.07 33.34 4.87
C PHE A 71 20.83 33.54 5.76
N ALA A 72 20.41 32.52 6.53
CA ALA A 72 19.37 32.66 7.54
C ALA A 72 19.75 33.66 8.64
N PHE A 73 21.04 33.72 9.05
CA PHE A 73 21.55 34.73 9.98
C PHE A 73 21.53 36.13 9.39
N VAL A 74 21.92 36.29 8.13
CA VAL A 74 21.83 37.59 7.43
C VAL A 74 20.37 38.03 7.29
N LEU A 75 19.44 37.11 6.95
CA LEU A 75 17.99 37.39 6.88
C LEU A 75 17.42 37.86 8.22
N TRP A 76 17.81 37.22 9.31
CA TRP A 76 17.48 37.65 10.66
C TRP A 76 17.99 39.09 10.88
N GLY A 77 19.27 39.36 10.58
CA GLY A 77 19.85 40.69 10.69
C GLY A 77 19.12 41.76 9.87
N VAL A 78 18.67 41.44 8.66
CA VAL A 78 17.89 42.35 7.79
C VAL A 78 16.49 42.65 8.38
N CYS A 79 15.86 41.70 9.06
CA CYS A 79 14.59 41.96 9.74
C CYS A 79 14.78 42.91 10.94
N TRP A 80 15.86 42.70 11.71
CA TRP A 80 16.19 43.55 12.86
C TRP A 80 16.67 44.94 12.44
N SER A 81 17.42 45.08 11.34
CA SER A 81 17.82 46.40 10.83
C SER A 81 16.61 47.24 10.41
N ASN A 82 15.57 46.61 9.82
CA ASN A 82 14.29 47.27 9.55
C ASN A 82 13.56 47.71 10.83
N LEU A 83 13.59 46.89 11.89
CA LEU A 83 13.02 47.25 13.18
C LEU A 83 13.76 48.43 13.84
N PHE A 84 15.09 48.39 13.88
CA PHE A 84 15.91 49.47 14.44
C PHE A 84 15.77 50.78 13.64
N TYR A 85 15.63 50.69 12.32
CA TYR A 85 15.35 51.86 11.50
C TYR A 85 13.99 52.50 11.84
N ALA A 86 12.96 51.69 12.12
CA ALA A 86 11.68 52.21 12.60
C ALA A 86 11.79 52.92 13.96
N PHE A 87 12.63 52.43 14.88
CA PHE A 87 12.93 53.13 16.13
C PHE A 87 13.74 54.42 15.92
N HIS A 88 14.67 54.42 14.98
CA HIS A 88 15.46 55.61 14.64
C HIS A 88 14.59 56.72 14.05
N GLU A 89 13.57 56.38 13.26
CA GLU A 89 12.58 57.35 12.75
C GLU A 89 11.80 58.03 13.88
N ILE A 90 11.46 57.32 14.97
CA ILE A 90 10.85 57.93 16.17
C ILE A 90 11.80 58.95 16.79
N THR A 91 13.10 58.65 16.82
CA THR A 91 14.13 59.56 17.36
C THR A 91 14.29 60.83 16.51
N GLN A 92 13.90 60.77 15.23
CA GLN A 92 13.89 61.91 14.30
C GLN A 92 12.52 62.62 14.22
N ASN A 93 11.66 62.49 15.24
CA ASN A 93 10.32 63.10 15.29
C ASN A 93 9.36 62.68 14.15
N ARG A 94 9.59 61.53 13.50
CA ARG A 94 8.60 60.91 12.60
C ARG A 94 7.82 59.86 13.38
N THR A 95 6.49 59.83 13.27
CA THR A 95 5.65 58.80 13.91
C THR A 95 5.25 57.72 12.90
N PRO A 96 6.09 56.69 12.65
CA PRO A 96 5.72 55.59 11.77
C PRO A 96 4.57 54.77 12.36
N SER A 97 3.71 54.24 11.49
CA SER A 97 2.57 53.40 11.91
C SER A 97 3.03 52.10 12.61
N PRO A 98 2.28 51.60 13.60
CA PRO A 98 2.62 50.40 14.38
C PRO A 98 3.03 49.14 13.58
N VAL A 99 2.50 48.93 12.37
CA VAL A 99 2.89 47.82 11.47
C VAL A 99 4.39 47.72 11.23
N TYR A 100 5.08 48.86 11.10
CA TYR A 100 6.51 48.89 10.81
C TYR A 100 7.37 48.44 11.99
N PHE A 101 6.79 48.27 13.18
CA PHE A 101 7.43 47.65 14.33
C PHE A 101 7.06 46.17 14.43
N VAL A 102 5.77 45.87 14.34
CA VAL A 102 5.25 44.53 14.62
C VAL A 102 5.63 43.54 13.53
N THR A 103 5.56 43.91 12.25
CA THR A 103 5.84 42.97 11.16
C THR A 103 7.32 42.57 11.10
N PRO A 104 8.30 43.50 11.14
CA PRO A 104 9.72 43.12 11.20
C PRO A 104 10.08 42.35 12.47
N LEU A 105 9.39 42.60 13.59
CA LEU A 105 9.57 41.84 14.83
C LEU A 105 9.10 40.38 14.67
N ILE A 106 7.88 40.17 14.17
CA ILE A 106 7.34 38.82 13.92
C ILE A 106 8.22 38.09 12.89
N ALA A 107 8.53 38.75 11.77
CA ALA A 107 9.41 38.18 10.75
C ALA A 107 10.79 37.86 11.32
N GLY A 108 11.39 38.75 12.12
CA GLY A 108 12.67 38.52 12.79
C GLY A 108 12.65 37.32 13.74
N ILE A 109 11.61 37.18 14.57
CA ILE A 109 11.45 36.01 15.46
C ILE A 109 11.32 34.72 14.63
N THR A 110 10.57 34.74 13.54
CA THR A 110 10.40 33.56 12.69
C THR A 110 11.66 33.19 11.90
N MET A 111 12.44 34.16 11.43
CA MET A 111 13.74 33.90 10.78
C MET A 111 14.75 33.33 11.78
N LEU A 112 14.72 33.77 13.05
CA LEU A 112 15.50 33.14 14.12
C LEU A 112 15.07 31.69 14.35
N ALA A 113 13.76 31.45 14.44
CA ALA A 113 13.22 30.10 14.61
C ALA A 113 13.59 29.19 13.43
N ALA A 114 13.53 29.68 12.19
CA ALA A 114 13.95 28.94 11.00
C ALA A 114 15.46 28.61 11.03
N MET A 115 16.31 29.56 11.42
CA MET A 115 17.74 29.35 11.61
C MET A 115 18.04 28.28 12.66
N LEU A 116 17.38 28.37 13.82
CA LEU A 116 17.50 27.36 14.89
C LEU A 116 17.00 26.00 14.42
N LEU A 117 15.93 25.95 13.61
CA LEU A 117 15.40 24.72 13.06
C LEU A 117 16.38 24.05 12.10
N ILE A 118 17.07 24.80 11.23
CA ILE A 118 18.13 24.26 10.35
C ILE A 118 19.22 23.55 11.18
N GLN A 119 19.63 24.16 12.30
CA GLN A 119 20.62 23.56 13.20
C GLN A 119 20.08 22.35 13.95
N TYR A 120 18.82 22.41 14.39
CA TYR A 120 18.17 21.33 15.13
C TYR A 120 17.94 20.10 14.26
N GLU A 121 17.52 20.29 13.01
CA GLU A 121 17.39 19.25 11.99
C GLU A 121 18.73 18.58 11.68
N ARG A 122 19.81 19.36 11.60
CA ARG A 122 21.17 18.82 11.45
C ARG A 122 21.55 17.91 12.62
N LEU A 123 21.23 18.32 13.84
CA LEU A 123 21.53 17.53 15.05
C LEU A 123 20.74 16.22 15.13
N HIS A 124 19.56 16.16 14.49
CA HIS A 124 18.69 14.97 14.45
C HIS A 124 18.76 14.18 13.14
N GLY A 125 19.58 14.61 12.19
CA GLY A 125 19.96 13.79 11.02
C GLY A 125 19.02 13.91 9.82
N VAL A 126 18.29 15.02 9.71
CA VAL A 126 17.38 15.28 8.58
C VAL A 126 18.17 15.81 7.39
N GLN A 127 18.22 15.03 6.29
CA GLN A 127 19.01 15.38 5.09
C GLN A 127 18.33 16.44 4.20
N SER A 128 17.00 16.52 4.21
CA SER A 128 16.21 17.48 3.43
C SER A 128 14.87 17.68 4.14
N SER A 129 14.60 18.92 4.55
CA SER A 129 13.40 19.27 5.29
C SER A 129 12.30 19.74 4.37
N GLY A 130 11.20 18.98 4.33
CA GLY A 130 10.00 19.41 3.61
C GLY A 130 9.37 20.66 4.23
N ILE A 131 9.42 20.81 5.56
CA ILE A 131 8.79 21.93 6.27
C ILE A 131 9.50 23.24 5.93
N LEU A 132 10.84 23.25 5.93
CA LEU A 132 11.61 24.42 5.54
C LEU A 132 11.45 24.75 4.06
N ILE A 133 11.43 23.74 3.17
CA ILE A 133 11.20 23.99 1.72
C ILE A 133 9.83 24.65 1.50
N ILE A 134 8.77 24.17 2.15
CA ILE A 134 7.43 24.77 2.05
C ILE A 134 7.43 26.18 2.65
N PHE A 135 8.09 26.39 3.79
CA PHE A 135 8.22 27.71 4.41
C PHE A 135 8.90 28.72 3.47
N TRP A 136 10.06 28.38 2.92
CA TRP A 136 10.79 29.25 1.98
C TRP A 136 9.99 29.49 0.71
N PHE A 137 9.30 28.47 0.19
CA PHE A 137 8.38 28.62 -0.94
C PHE A 137 7.25 29.62 -0.65
N LEU A 138 6.60 29.52 0.51
CA LEU A 138 5.56 30.46 0.94
C LEU A 138 6.13 31.88 1.12
N CYS A 139 7.33 32.03 1.67
CA CYS A 139 8.03 33.30 1.77
C CYS A 139 8.28 33.94 0.40
N VAL A 140 8.77 33.19 -0.59
CA VAL A 140 8.94 33.68 -1.96
C VAL A 140 7.59 34.10 -2.53
N LEU A 141 6.58 33.22 -2.48
CA LEU A 141 5.26 33.45 -3.06
C LEU A 141 4.58 34.69 -2.49
N CYS A 142 4.62 34.89 -1.17
CA CYS A 142 4.04 36.06 -0.53
C CYS A 142 4.84 37.35 -0.78
N ALA A 143 6.14 37.25 -1.08
CA ALA A 143 7.00 38.39 -1.35
C ALA A 143 6.95 38.88 -2.82
N VAL A 144 6.43 38.09 -3.76
CA VAL A 144 6.27 38.50 -5.18
C VAL A 144 5.34 39.72 -5.32
N GLY A 145 4.23 39.74 -4.59
CA GLY A 145 3.28 40.86 -4.63
C GLY A 145 3.91 42.20 -4.22
N PRO A 146 4.50 42.29 -3.00
CA PRO A 146 5.19 43.49 -2.54
C PRO A 146 6.42 43.87 -3.38
N LEU A 147 7.10 42.89 -4.01
CA LEU A 147 8.18 43.15 -4.97
C LEU A 147 7.69 43.92 -6.19
N ARG A 148 6.61 43.44 -6.83
CA ARG A 148 6.00 44.12 -7.98
C ARG A 148 5.54 45.54 -7.61
N SER A 149 4.86 45.68 -6.47
CA SER A 149 4.38 46.99 -5.97
C SER A 149 5.51 48.00 -5.80
N LYS A 150 6.63 47.60 -5.16
CA LYS A 150 7.79 48.47 -4.94
C LYS A 150 8.53 48.82 -6.24
N ILE A 151 8.59 47.90 -7.22
CA ILE A 151 9.19 48.17 -8.53
C ILE A 151 8.35 49.22 -9.28
N LEU A 152 7.03 49.04 -9.34
CA LEU A 152 6.12 49.99 -10.01
C LEU A 152 6.11 51.36 -9.31
N GLY A 153 6.08 51.37 -7.97
CA GLY A 153 6.15 52.60 -7.17
C GLY A 153 7.46 53.37 -7.39
N SER A 154 8.59 52.67 -7.60
CA SER A 154 9.88 53.31 -7.89
C SER A 154 9.96 53.94 -9.29
N GLN A 155 9.12 53.50 -10.24
CA GLN A 155 9.02 54.10 -11.57
C GLN A 155 8.07 55.30 -11.62
N ALA A 156 7.07 55.34 -10.73
CA ALA A 156 6.02 56.36 -10.72
C ALA A 156 6.37 57.60 -9.85
N GLN A 157 7.15 57.44 -8.77
CA GLN A 157 7.43 58.50 -7.82
C GLN A 157 8.96 58.67 -7.65
N ASP A 158 9.52 59.78 -8.12
CA ASP A 158 10.93 60.16 -7.94
C ASP A 158 11.21 60.68 -6.50
N GLN A 159 10.57 60.07 -5.49
CA GLN A 159 10.61 60.51 -4.09
C GLN A 159 11.67 59.77 -3.26
N ILE A 160 12.39 60.56 -2.47
CA ILE A 160 13.57 60.18 -1.67
C ILE A 160 13.18 59.47 -0.35
N GLU A 161 11.91 59.48 0.04
CA GLU A 161 11.44 58.94 1.31
C GLU A 161 11.29 57.41 1.26
N GLY A 162 12.05 56.71 2.11
CA GLY A 162 11.95 55.24 2.25
C GLY A 162 12.96 54.42 1.42
N ARG A 163 13.97 55.06 0.80
CA ARG A 163 15.05 54.40 0.03
C ARG A 163 15.70 53.21 0.77
N PHE A 164 15.92 53.37 2.08
CA PHE A 164 16.47 52.32 2.94
C PHE A 164 15.55 51.08 3.03
N ARG A 165 14.24 51.27 3.23
CA ARG A 165 13.25 50.19 3.34
C ARG A 165 13.06 49.44 2.02
N MET A 166 13.21 50.11 0.88
CA MET A 166 13.21 49.46 -0.44
C MET A 166 14.46 48.59 -0.65
N ILE A 167 15.67 49.14 -0.40
CA ILE A 167 16.93 48.39 -0.54
C ILE A 167 16.95 47.16 0.37
N MET A 168 16.55 47.33 1.64
CA MET A 168 16.49 46.21 2.59
C MET A 168 15.48 45.14 2.16
N PHE A 169 14.38 45.52 1.52
CA PHE A 169 13.42 44.56 0.99
C PHE A 169 13.97 43.78 -0.22
N TYR A 170 14.70 44.43 -1.14
CA TYR A 170 15.33 43.72 -2.27
C TYR A 170 16.40 42.73 -1.79
N ILE A 171 17.19 43.12 -0.78
CA ILE A 171 18.14 42.22 -0.12
C ILE A 171 17.39 41.04 0.53
N TYR A 172 16.32 41.32 1.28
CA TYR A 172 15.48 40.29 1.90
C TYR A 172 14.91 39.30 0.87
N PHE A 173 14.34 39.80 -0.24
CA PHE A 173 13.79 38.96 -1.31
C PHE A 173 14.86 38.08 -1.98
N ALA A 174 16.03 38.67 -2.33
CA ALA A 174 17.13 37.94 -2.93
C ALA A 174 17.65 36.81 -2.01
N LEU A 175 17.78 37.10 -0.72
CA LEU A 175 18.22 36.12 0.27
C LEU A 175 17.21 34.98 0.46
N ILE A 176 15.90 35.27 0.50
CA ILE A 176 14.86 34.22 0.57
C ILE A 176 14.89 33.34 -0.67
N LEU A 177 15.07 33.92 -1.86
CA LEU A 177 15.16 33.16 -3.10
C LEU A 177 16.39 32.23 -3.11
N ILE A 178 17.53 32.73 -2.65
CA ILE A 178 18.75 31.91 -2.48
C ILE A 178 18.48 30.79 -1.49
N GLU A 179 17.87 31.08 -0.35
CA GLU A 179 17.61 30.09 0.71
C GLU A 179 16.62 29.00 0.26
N PHE A 180 15.62 29.37 -0.55
CA PHE A 180 14.72 28.43 -1.21
C PHE A 180 15.48 27.50 -2.14
N ILE A 181 16.34 28.04 -3.01
CA ILE A 181 17.16 27.25 -3.94
C ILE A 181 18.11 26.32 -3.18
N LEU A 182 18.79 26.82 -2.13
CA LEU A 182 19.69 26.01 -1.31
C LEU A 182 18.95 24.89 -0.57
N SER A 183 17.70 25.13 -0.17
CA SER A 183 16.85 24.14 0.51
C SER A 183 16.41 22.99 -0.42
N CYS A 184 16.38 23.20 -1.73
CA CYS A 184 16.10 22.16 -2.72
C CYS A 184 17.22 21.11 -2.85
N PHE A 185 18.45 21.46 -2.46
CA PHE A 185 19.60 20.54 -2.51
C PHE A 185 19.68 19.69 -1.23
N LYS A 186 20.04 18.41 -1.42
CA LYS A 186 20.15 17.42 -0.33
C LYS A 186 21.47 17.56 0.44
N GLU A 187 21.43 17.35 1.75
CA GLU A 187 22.63 17.22 2.59
C GLU A 187 23.18 15.80 2.56
N LYS A 188 24.45 15.65 2.97
CA LYS A 188 25.11 14.33 3.09
C LYS A 188 24.48 13.53 4.25
N PRO A 189 24.50 12.19 4.18
CA PRO A 189 23.95 11.36 5.25
C PRO A 189 24.65 11.58 6.59
N PRO A 190 23.96 11.31 7.73
CA PRO A 190 24.52 11.48 9.07
C PRO A 190 25.75 10.57 9.28
N PHE A 191 26.72 11.06 10.06
CA PHE A 191 28.03 10.42 10.24
C PHE A 191 27.93 9.04 10.91
N PHE A 192 26.95 8.88 11.80
CA PHE A 192 26.68 7.64 12.54
C PHE A 192 25.45 6.89 12.01
N SER A 193 25.08 7.08 10.75
CA SER A 193 24.09 6.18 10.15
C SER A 193 24.62 4.76 10.30
N PRO A 194 23.80 3.77 10.74
CA PRO A 194 24.20 2.38 10.59
C PRO A 194 24.60 2.23 9.12
N VAL A 195 25.84 1.82 8.90
CA VAL A 195 26.33 1.54 7.55
C VAL A 195 25.37 0.48 7.04
N ASN A 196 24.51 0.84 6.08
CA ASN A 196 23.74 -0.17 5.38
C ASN A 196 24.78 -1.06 4.70
N LEU A 197 24.99 -2.24 5.29
CA LEU A 197 25.86 -3.29 4.75
C LEU A 197 25.32 -3.82 3.41
N ASP A 198 24.09 -3.45 3.06
CA ASP A 198 23.45 -3.76 1.79
C ASP A 198 24.23 -3.09 0.63
N PRO A 199 24.68 -3.85 -0.38
CA PRO A 199 25.51 -3.34 -1.48
C PRO A 199 24.77 -2.34 -2.40
N ASN A 200 23.43 -2.39 -2.43
CA ASN A 200 22.60 -1.50 -3.25
C ASN A 200 21.29 -1.13 -2.53
N PRO A 201 21.30 -0.20 -1.55
CA PRO A 201 20.12 0.17 -0.79
C PRO A 201 19.15 1.06 -1.61
N CYS A 202 17.85 1.00 -1.32
CA CYS A 202 16.86 1.86 -1.95
C CYS A 202 17.17 3.36 -1.73
N PRO A 203 17.20 4.19 -2.80
CA PRO A 203 17.53 5.61 -2.70
C PRO A 203 16.39 6.46 -2.15
N GLU A 204 15.18 5.93 -1.96
CA GLU A 204 13.99 6.68 -1.51
C GLU A 204 14.21 7.39 -0.16
N LEU A 205 14.77 6.70 0.84
CA LEU A 205 15.02 7.25 2.18
C LEU A 205 16.12 8.34 2.17
N ASN A 206 17.10 8.21 1.26
CA ASN A 206 18.22 9.14 1.08
C ASN A 206 17.97 10.22 0.02
N SER A 207 16.80 10.19 -0.64
CA SER A 207 16.41 11.18 -1.61
C SER A 207 15.96 12.49 -0.93
N GLY A 208 16.23 13.63 -1.57
CA GLY A 208 15.72 14.93 -1.11
C GLY A 208 14.20 15.00 -1.19
N PHE A 209 13.58 15.91 -0.44
CA PHE A 209 12.12 16.03 -0.34
C PHE A 209 11.42 16.16 -1.70
N LEU A 210 11.92 17.03 -2.59
CA LEU A 210 11.37 17.20 -3.94
C LEU A 210 11.46 15.91 -4.77
N SER A 211 12.59 15.20 -4.68
CA SER A 211 12.79 13.92 -5.37
C SER A 211 11.86 12.83 -4.83
N ARG A 212 11.48 12.88 -3.55
CA ARG A 212 10.49 11.97 -2.98
C ARG A 212 9.08 12.30 -3.47
N ILE A 213 8.76 13.59 -3.58
CA ILE A 213 7.45 14.05 -4.08
C ILE A 213 7.24 13.70 -5.55
N THR A 214 8.26 13.88 -6.38
CA THR A 214 8.17 13.65 -7.83
C THR A 214 8.61 12.26 -8.27
N PHE A 215 8.98 11.40 -7.31
CA PHE A 215 9.55 10.06 -7.57
C PHE A 215 10.82 10.08 -8.44
N TRP A 216 11.57 11.18 -8.46
CA TRP A 216 12.75 11.35 -9.31
C TRP A 216 13.88 10.35 -9.03
N TRP A 217 13.93 9.77 -7.83
CA TRP A 217 14.92 8.74 -7.48
C TRP A 217 14.77 7.47 -8.33
N PHE A 218 13.57 7.20 -8.87
CA PHE A 218 13.31 6.07 -9.77
C PHE A 218 13.90 6.28 -11.18
N THR A 219 14.08 7.53 -11.62
CA THR A 219 14.54 7.87 -12.97
C THR A 219 15.86 7.19 -13.35
N SER A 220 16.78 7.04 -12.39
CA SER A 220 18.06 6.36 -12.64
C SER A 220 17.88 4.89 -13.05
N LEU A 221 16.97 4.17 -12.39
CA LEU A 221 16.69 2.77 -12.68
C LEU A 221 15.92 2.63 -14.01
N ALA A 222 14.99 3.55 -14.28
CA ALA A 222 14.27 3.58 -15.56
C ALA A 222 15.22 3.80 -16.76
N ILE A 223 16.17 4.73 -16.64
CA ILE A 223 17.20 4.95 -17.68
C ILE A 223 18.10 3.73 -17.82
N GLN A 224 18.46 3.05 -16.72
CA GLN A 224 19.23 1.82 -16.76
C GLN A 224 18.46 0.71 -17.50
N GLY A 225 17.16 0.55 -17.22
CA GLY A 225 16.28 -0.39 -17.91
C GLY A 225 16.07 -0.09 -19.40
N TYR A 226 16.17 1.18 -19.79
CA TYR A 226 16.20 1.58 -21.21
C TYR A 226 17.52 1.19 -21.90
N LYS A 227 18.65 1.29 -21.19
CA LYS A 227 19.98 0.97 -21.72
C LYS A 227 20.26 -0.53 -21.77
N LYS A 228 19.80 -1.27 -20.77
CA LYS A 228 19.94 -2.73 -20.68
C LYS A 228 18.71 -3.34 -20.00
N PRO A 229 18.29 -4.56 -20.38
CA PRO A 229 17.33 -5.32 -19.59
C PRO A 229 17.79 -5.42 -18.13
N LEU A 230 16.89 -5.13 -17.19
CA LEU A 230 17.20 -5.21 -15.77
C LEU A 230 17.30 -6.67 -15.33
N GLU A 231 18.35 -6.98 -14.56
CA GLU A 231 18.52 -8.26 -13.87
C GLU A 231 18.25 -8.09 -12.36
N ASP A 232 18.02 -9.19 -11.63
CA ASP A 232 17.74 -9.16 -10.18
C ASP A 232 18.84 -8.43 -9.37
N LYS A 233 20.10 -8.52 -9.83
CA LYS A 233 21.25 -7.83 -9.21
C LYS A 233 21.23 -6.31 -9.35
N ASP A 234 20.48 -5.77 -10.33
CA ASP A 234 20.35 -4.33 -10.56
C ASP A 234 19.30 -3.69 -9.66
N LEU A 235 18.44 -4.50 -9.03
CA LEU A 235 17.36 -4.02 -8.16
C LEU A 235 17.90 -3.59 -6.79
N TRP A 236 17.18 -2.66 -6.18
CA TRP A 236 17.49 -2.17 -4.84
C TRP A 236 17.02 -3.15 -3.76
N SER A 237 17.80 -3.25 -2.68
CA SER A 237 17.33 -3.85 -1.43
C SER A 237 16.19 -3.02 -0.84
N LEU A 238 15.17 -3.71 -0.30
CA LEU A 238 14.02 -3.09 0.34
C LEU A 238 14.42 -2.36 1.64
N ASN A 239 13.66 -1.30 1.96
CA ASN A 239 13.76 -0.62 3.24
C ASN A 239 13.48 -1.59 4.40
N ALA A 240 14.10 -1.37 5.56
CA ALA A 240 13.94 -2.24 6.73
C ALA A 240 12.47 -2.43 7.16
N ASP A 241 11.67 -1.36 7.08
CA ASP A 241 10.24 -1.36 7.41
C ASP A 241 9.39 -2.23 6.45
N ASP A 242 9.90 -2.47 5.23
CA ASP A 242 9.22 -3.23 4.18
C ASP A 242 9.71 -4.68 4.10
N LYS A 243 10.67 -5.09 4.95
CA LYS A 243 11.17 -6.48 5.01
C LYS A 243 10.15 -7.39 5.71
N SER A 244 10.05 -8.62 5.21
CA SER A 244 9.11 -9.63 5.72
C SER A 244 9.32 -9.93 7.21
N GLU A 245 10.57 -9.89 7.69
CA GLU A 245 10.91 -10.09 9.10
C GLU A 245 10.12 -9.17 10.03
N VAL A 246 10.13 -7.85 9.76
CA VAL A 246 9.46 -6.85 10.59
C VAL A 246 7.93 -6.95 10.44
N ILE A 247 7.46 -7.04 9.20
CA ILE A 247 6.02 -7.07 8.88
C ILE A 247 5.34 -8.28 9.52
N VAL A 248 5.90 -9.47 9.31
CA VAL A 248 5.31 -10.73 9.79
C VAL A 248 5.37 -10.81 11.31
N GLN A 249 6.47 -10.35 11.94
CA GLN A 249 6.56 -10.30 13.40
C GLN A 249 5.50 -9.36 14.01
N ASN A 250 5.28 -8.19 13.42
CA ASN A 250 4.30 -7.23 13.92
C ASN A 250 2.86 -7.76 13.77
N LEU A 251 2.55 -8.40 12.64
CA LEU A 251 1.24 -9.02 12.43
C LEU A 251 1.01 -10.22 13.36
N GLN A 252 2.02 -11.07 13.55
CA GLN A 252 1.98 -12.20 14.48
C GLN A 252 1.68 -11.72 15.91
N LYS A 253 2.37 -10.68 16.39
CA LYS A 253 2.15 -10.12 17.73
C LYS A 253 0.70 -9.65 17.93
N GLU A 254 0.11 -8.97 16.95
CA GLU A 254 -1.29 -8.54 17.05
C GLU A 254 -2.29 -9.70 16.91
N TRP A 255 -1.97 -10.72 16.11
CA TRP A 255 -2.76 -11.94 15.99
C TRP A 255 -2.79 -12.74 17.30
N ASP A 256 -1.64 -12.93 17.94
CA ASP A 256 -1.53 -13.63 19.21
C ASP A 256 -2.29 -12.89 20.32
N LYS A 257 -2.24 -11.55 20.34
CA LYS A 257 -3.08 -10.73 21.23
C LYS A 257 -4.58 -10.94 20.99
N GLN A 258 -5.04 -11.12 19.74
CA GLN A 258 -6.45 -11.43 19.46
C GLN A 258 -6.80 -12.85 19.93
N LYS A 259 -5.95 -13.85 19.66
CA LYS A 259 -6.13 -15.23 20.16
C LYS A 259 -6.26 -15.27 21.68
N GLN A 260 -5.36 -14.59 22.40
CA GLN A 260 -5.40 -14.49 23.87
C GLN A 260 -6.68 -13.82 24.39
N ARG A 261 -7.14 -12.75 23.73
CA ARG A 261 -8.40 -12.07 24.10
C ARG A 261 -9.64 -12.95 23.85
N GLY A 262 -9.58 -13.83 22.84
CA GLY A 262 -10.59 -14.86 22.63
C GLY A 262 -10.63 -15.86 23.79
N LYS A 263 -9.46 -16.41 24.18
CA LYS A 263 -9.33 -17.36 25.30
C LYS A 263 -9.75 -16.77 26.65
N LEU A 264 -9.31 -15.55 26.98
CA LEU A 264 -9.69 -14.86 28.24
C LEU A 264 -11.21 -14.65 28.38
N LYS A 265 -11.93 -14.43 27.27
CA LYS A 265 -13.39 -14.33 27.32
C LYS A 265 -14.08 -15.67 27.49
N HIS A 266 -13.48 -16.73 26.93
CA HIS A 266 -13.95 -18.10 27.10
C HIS A 266 -13.87 -18.53 28.58
N ASP A 267 -12.72 -18.31 29.23
CA ASP A 267 -12.53 -18.68 30.64
C ASP A 267 -13.48 -17.89 31.57
N VAL A 268 -13.70 -16.60 31.31
CA VAL A 268 -14.63 -15.77 32.09
C VAL A 268 -16.10 -16.16 31.89
N SER A 269 -16.49 -16.66 30.71
CA SER A 269 -17.86 -17.13 30.46
C SER A 269 -18.12 -18.45 31.20
N TYR A 270 -17.20 -19.41 31.13
CA TYR A 270 -17.29 -20.68 31.87
C TYR A 270 -17.35 -20.47 33.38
N THR A 271 -16.58 -19.52 33.93
CA THR A 271 -16.59 -19.21 35.36
C THR A 271 -17.91 -18.55 35.81
N LYS A 272 -18.66 -17.96 34.89
CA LYS A 272 -19.93 -17.29 35.18
C LYS A 272 -21.10 -18.27 35.18
N ASP A 273 -21.09 -19.25 34.27
CA ASP A 273 -22.09 -20.33 34.24
C ASP A 273 -21.90 -21.31 35.41
N SER A 274 -20.65 -21.63 35.79
CA SER A 274 -20.37 -22.48 36.96
C SER A 274 -20.78 -21.86 38.31
N ASN A 275 -20.90 -20.53 38.38
CA ASN A 275 -21.34 -19.83 39.60
C ASN A 275 -22.87 -19.66 39.69
N GLN A 276 -23.63 -19.99 38.63
CA GLN A 276 -25.10 -19.96 38.65
C GLN A 276 -25.74 -21.28 39.10
N GLU A 277 -25.03 -22.41 39.05
CA GLU A 277 -25.56 -23.71 39.51
C GLU A 277 -25.51 -23.93 41.03
N MET A 278 -24.98 -23.00 41.83
CA MET A 278 -24.80 -23.20 43.28
C MET A 278 -25.73 -22.38 44.19
N ASN A 279 -26.79 -21.78 43.64
CA ASN A 279 -27.78 -21.02 44.42
C ASN A 279 -29.22 -21.33 44.01
N HIS A 280 -29.71 -22.56 44.21
CA HIS A 280 -31.16 -22.81 44.35
C HIS A 280 -31.42 -24.00 45.28
N ILE A 281 -31.67 -23.71 46.56
CA ILE A 281 -32.44 -24.57 47.46
C ILE A 281 -33.71 -23.78 47.81
N ASN A 282 -34.87 -24.44 47.66
CA ASN A 282 -36.25 -24.05 47.98
C ASN A 282 -37.01 -23.23 46.92
N GLU A 283 -37.84 -23.88 46.09
CA GLU A 283 -39.32 -23.95 46.21
C GLU A 283 -39.94 -24.71 45.00
N SER A 284 -41.23 -25.08 45.14
CA SER A 284 -42.07 -26.10 44.47
C SER A 284 -42.21 -26.10 42.94
N PRO A 285 -42.76 -27.19 42.32
CA PRO A 285 -42.71 -27.44 40.88
C PRO A 285 -43.95 -26.88 40.15
N GLY A 286 -43.73 -26.20 39.02
CA GLY A 286 -44.80 -25.77 38.13
C GLY A 286 -44.27 -25.11 36.87
N GLU A 287 -44.57 -25.74 35.74
CA GLU A 287 -44.58 -25.21 34.37
C GLU A 287 -43.27 -25.22 33.57
N THR A 288 -43.26 -26.21 32.69
CA THR A 288 -42.41 -26.49 31.54
C THR A 288 -42.30 -25.29 30.58
N GLU A 289 -41.33 -24.39 30.80
CA GLU A 289 -40.82 -23.55 29.71
C GLU A 289 -39.67 -24.26 29.01
N LEU A 290 -40.01 -24.77 27.82
CA LEU A 290 -39.13 -25.38 26.85
C LEU A 290 -38.20 -24.28 26.30
N MET A 291 -37.14 -23.94 27.05
CA MET A 291 -36.11 -23.03 26.59
C MET A 291 -35.32 -23.70 25.47
N LEU A 292 -35.61 -23.27 24.24
CA LEU A 292 -34.76 -23.47 23.07
C LEU A 292 -33.35 -22.99 23.40
N ASP A 293 -32.41 -23.93 23.50
CA ASP A 293 -30.97 -23.67 23.40
C ASP A 293 -30.70 -22.91 22.11
N ILE A 294 -30.58 -21.59 22.20
CA ILE A 294 -29.96 -20.79 21.14
C ILE A 294 -28.45 -20.91 21.42
N PRO A 295 -27.67 -21.65 20.62
CA PRO A 295 -26.23 -21.68 20.80
C PRO A 295 -25.71 -20.27 20.55
N THR A 296 -25.23 -19.61 21.62
CA THR A 296 -24.55 -18.33 21.50
C THR A 296 -23.30 -18.56 20.66
N LYS A 297 -23.37 -18.18 19.37
CA LYS A 297 -22.25 -18.23 18.41
C LYS A 297 -20.97 -17.70 19.06
N GLU A 298 -20.07 -18.61 19.37
CA GLU A 298 -18.72 -18.37 19.84
C GLU A 298 -18.04 -17.34 18.92
N LYS A 299 -17.56 -16.22 19.46
CA LYS A 299 -16.86 -15.22 18.65
C LYS A 299 -15.42 -15.65 18.45
N GLU A 300 -15.18 -16.32 17.33
CA GLU A 300 -13.84 -16.64 16.81
C GLU A 300 -12.90 -15.41 16.83
N PRO A 301 -11.58 -15.60 17.03
CA PRO A 301 -10.61 -14.52 16.95
C PRO A 301 -10.64 -13.87 15.56
N SER A 302 -10.90 -12.57 15.51
CA SER A 302 -11.03 -11.84 14.24
C SER A 302 -9.66 -11.47 13.67
N PHE A 303 -9.28 -12.11 12.57
CA PHE A 303 -8.04 -11.80 11.84
C PHE A 303 -8.08 -10.39 11.22
N PHE A 304 -9.25 -9.94 10.78
CA PHE A 304 -9.47 -8.60 10.24
C PHE A 304 -9.06 -7.49 11.22
N LYS A 305 -9.34 -7.67 12.52
CA LYS A 305 -8.98 -6.69 13.54
C LYS A 305 -7.47 -6.60 13.77
N ALA A 306 -6.76 -7.72 13.63
CA ALA A 306 -5.29 -7.74 13.67
C ALA A 306 -4.72 -6.96 12.47
N LEU A 307 -5.20 -7.24 11.25
CA LEU A 307 -4.81 -6.51 10.03
C LEU A 307 -5.02 -4.99 10.16
N LEU A 308 -6.21 -4.58 10.64
CA LEU A 308 -6.57 -3.16 10.76
C LEU A 308 -5.71 -2.43 11.81
N ARG A 309 -5.30 -3.10 12.88
CA ARG A 309 -4.40 -2.51 13.90
C ARG A 309 -2.96 -2.41 13.42
N THR A 310 -2.47 -3.39 12.67
CA THR A 310 -1.10 -3.41 12.17
C THR A 310 -0.91 -2.42 11.02
N PHE A 311 -1.83 -2.37 10.06
CA PHE A 311 -1.65 -1.59 8.82
C PHE A 311 -2.50 -0.30 8.76
N GLY A 312 -3.54 -0.19 9.59
CA GLY A 312 -4.48 0.95 9.58
C GLY A 312 -3.84 2.33 9.76
N PRO A 313 -2.93 2.55 10.74
CA PRO A 313 -2.34 3.87 10.94
C PRO A 313 -1.63 4.43 9.71
N TYR A 314 -0.89 3.59 8.98
CA TYR A 314 -0.20 3.99 7.75
C TYR A 314 -1.18 4.22 6.59
N PHE A 315 -2.23 3.39 6.48
CA PHE A 315 -3.29 3.54 5.49
C PHE A 315 -4.13 4.82 5.67
N LEU A 316 -4.37 5.25 6.92
CA LEU A 316 -5.11 6.48 7.23
C LEU A 316 -4.41 7.74 6.71
N ILE A 317 -3.08 7.75 6.65
CA ILE A 317 -2.29 8.84 6.05
C ILE A 317 -2.64 8.96 4.55
N GLY A 318 -2.66 7.85 3.82
CA GLY A 318 -3.10 7.82 2.42
C GLY A 318 -4.56 8.27 2.25
N SER A 319 -5.42 7.91 3.19
CA SER A 319 -6.84 8.29 3.20
C SER A 319 -7.03 9.81 3.36
N PHE A 320 -6.21 10.44 4.19
CA PHE A 320 -6.21 11.90 4.36
C PHE A 320 -5.84 12.65 3.06
N PHE A 321 -4.82 12.18 2.34
CA PHE A 321 -4.49 12.73 1.02
C PHE A 321 -5.64 12.62 0.03
N LYS A 322 -6.44 11.54 0.10
CA LYS A 322 -7.61 11.37 -0.75
C LYS A 322 -8.67 12.43 -0.50
N VAL A 323 -8.95 12.77 0.76
CA VAL A 323 -9.90 13.84 1.11
C VAL A 323 -9.46 15.18 0.49
N ILE A 324 -8.18 15.52 0.63
CA ILE A 324 -7.64 16.77 0.06
C ILE A 324 -7.75 16.76 -1.46
N GLN A 325 -7.43 15.63 -2.10
CA GLN A 325 -7.54 15.47 -3.55
C GLN A 325 -8.99 15.65 -4.03
N ASP A 326 -9.96 15.09 -3.32
CA ASP A 326 -11.38 15.21 -3.64
C ASP A 326 -11.82 16.67 -3.60
N LEU A 327 -11.47 17.40 -2.54
CA LEU A 327 -11.79 18.82 -2.42
C LEU A 327 -11.15 19.65 -3.55
N LEU A 328 -9.86 19.43 -3.86
CA LEU A 328 -9.18 20.12 -4.94
C LEU A 328 -9.76 19.84 -6.33
N SER A 329 -10.30 18.63 -6.55
CA SER A 329 -10.88 18.28 -7.85
C SER A 329 -12.10 19.12 -8.23
N PHE A 330 -12.83 19.63 -7.23
CA PHE A 330 -13.98 20.53 -7.44
C PHE A 330 -13.61 22.00 -7.55
N VAL A 331 -12.38 22.39 -7.16
CA VAL A 331 -11.90 23.77 -7.32
C VAL A 331 -11.71 24.12 -8.80
N ASN A 332 -11.20 23.18 -9.61
CA ASN A 332 -10.92 23.43 -11.03
C ASN A 332 -12.16 23.82 -11.87
N PRO A 333 -13.31 23.12 -11.78
CA PRO A 333 -14.54 23.56 -12.45
C PRO A 333 -15.00 24.96 -12.03
N GLN A 334 -14.83 25.34 -10.75
CA GLN A 334 -15.20 26.66 -10.25
C GLN A 334 -14.28 27.76 -10.79
N LEU A 335 -12.97 27.49 -10.85
CA LEU A 335 -12.01 28.38 -11.50
C LEU A 335 -12.32 28.55 -12.99
N LEU A 336 -12.76 27.49 -13.67
CA LEU A 336 -13.20 27.57 -15.07
C LEU A 336 -14.44 28.46 -15.21
N SER A 337 -15.40 28.38 -14.28
CA SER A 337 -16.57 29.28 -14.22
C SER A 337 -16.14 30.74 -14.19
N MET A 338 -15.22 31.08 -13.27
CA MET A 338 -14.71 32.44 -13.11
C MET A 338 -13.92 32.91 -14.34
N LEU A 339 -13.17 32.02 -15.00
CA LEU A 339 -12.46 32.35 -16.23
C LEU A 339 -13.42 32.67 -17.38
N ILE A 340 -14.50 31.90 -17.54
CA ILE A 340 -15.51 32.15 -18.57
C ILE A 340 -16.27 33.45 -18.27
N SER A 341 -16.62 33.69 -17.01
CA SER A 341 -17.23 34.96 -16.58
C SER A 341 -16.31 36.15 -16.87
N PHE A 342 -15.01 36.00 -16.65
CA PHE A 342 -14.02 37.03 -16.99
C PHE A 342 -13.97 37.31 -18.50
N VAL A 343 -13.97 36.28 -19.34
CA VAL A 343 -13.95 36.44 -20.81
C VAL A 343 -15.22 37.14 -21.33
N LYS A 344 -16.34 37.00 -20.62
CA LYS A 344 -17.61 37.63 -20.98
C LYS A 344 -17.63 39.13 -20.64
N ASP A 345 -16.92 39.55 -19.61
CA ASP A 345 -16.87 40.93 -19.14
C ASP A 345 -15.76 41.71 -19.87
N LYS A 346 -16.15 42.72 -20.66
CA LYS A 346 -15.20 43.49 -21.48
C LYS A 346 -14.41 44.52 -20.67
N ASP A 347 -14.92 44.91 -19.52
CA ASP A 347 -14.33 45.93 -18.66
C ASP A 347 -13.41 45.31 -17.59
N ALA A 348 -13.33 43.98 -17.55
CA ALA A 348 -12.52 43.26 -16.58
C ALA A 348 -11.02 43.36 -16.91
N PRO A 349 -10.16 43.59 -15.91
CA PRO A 349 -8.74 43.83 -16.15
C PRO A 349 -7.97 42.52 -16.43
N LEU A 350 -7.05 42.55 -17.40
CA LEU A 350 -6.37 41.37 -17.96
C LEU A 350 -5.62 40.51 -16.93
N TRP A 351 -5.07 41.14 -15.88
CA TRP A 351 -4.33 40.43 -14.83
C TRP A 351 -5.20 39.41 -14.07
N TRP A 352 -6.51 39.67 -13.96
CA TRP A 352 -7.44 38.79 -13.26
C TRP A 352 -7.58 37.46 -13.99
N GLY A 353 -7.67 37.51 -15.33
CA GLY A 353 -7.64 36.32 -16.18
C GLY A 353 -6.34 35.52 -16.04
N TYR A 354 -5.18 36.19 -16.05
CA TYR A 354 -3.89 35.51 -15.83
C TYR A 354 -3.78 34.87 -14.45
N LEU A 355 -4.32 35.51 -13.41
CA LEU A 355 -4.36 34.97 -12.05
C LEU A 355 -5.20 33.70 -11.98
N ILE A 356 -6.41 33.71 -12.56
CA ILE A 356 -7.28 32.52 -12.59
C ILE A 356 -6.59 31.38 -13.34
N ALA A 357 -5.98 31.66 -14.51
CA ALA A 357 -5.26 30.65 -15.28
C ALA A 357 -4.07 30.06 -14.49
N ALA A 358 -3.30 30.88 -13.80
CA ALA A 358 -2.21 30.43 -12.93
C ALA A 358 -2.72 29.58 -11.76
N LEU A 359 -3.84 29.96 -11.13
CA LEU A 359 -4.48 29.19 -10.07
C LEU A 359 -4.98 27.83 -10.57
N MET A 360 -5.57 27.76 -11.77
CA MET A 360 -5.98 26.50 -12.40
C MET A 360 -4.79 25.57 -12.60
N PHE A 361 -3.68 26.10 -13.12
CA PHE A 361 -2.44 25.33 -13.31
C PHE A 361 -1.89 24.80 -11.98
N LEU A 362 -1.76 25.66 -10.97
CA LEU A 362 -1.25 25.28 -9.65
C LEU A 362 -2.16 24.25 -8.97
N CYS A 363 -3.48 24.42 -9.07
CA CYS A 363 -4.46 23.48 -8.54
C CYS A 363 -4.33 22.11 -9.22
N ALA A 364 -4.19 22.06 -10.55
CA ALA A 364 -4.00 20.81 -11.30
C ALA A 364 -2.68 20.10 -10.92
N VAL A 365 -1.58 20.83 -10.76
CA VAL A 365 -0.29 20.27 -10.31
C VAL A 365 -0.41 19.69 -8.91
N LEU A 366 -0.99 20.45 -7.96
CA LEU A 366 -1.17 20.01 -6.57
C LEU A 366 -2.10 18.78 -6.48
N GLN A 367 -3.21 18.81 -7.21
CA GLN A 367 -4.14 17.68 -7.31
C GLN A 367 -3.42 16.42 -7.80
N THR A 368 -2.58 16.55 -8.83
CA THR A 368 -1.83 15.42 -9.40
C THR A 368 -0.82 14.86 -8.40
N ILE A 369 -0.04 15.72 -7.74
CA ILE A 369 0.95 15.30 -6.74
C ILE A 369 0.27 14.55 -5.59
N ILE A 370 -0.80 15.11 -5.03
CA ILE A 370 -1.53 14.53 -3.89
C ILE A 370 -2.15 13.18 -4.28
N LEU A 371 -2.72 13.05 -5.48
CA LEU A 371 -3.30 11.80 -5.96
C LEU A 371 -2.25 10.68 -6.05
N HIS A 372 -1.07 10.97 -6.58
CA HIS A 372 -0.02 9.95 -6.70
C HIS A 372 0.54 9.54 -5.34
N HIS A 373 0.66 10.47 -4.40
CA HIS A 373 1.04 10.13 -3.02
C HIS A 373 0.00 9.23 -2.35
N HIS A 374 -1.29 9.55 -2.52
CA HIS A 374 -2.38 8.68 -2.05
C HIS A 374 -2.21 7.24 -2.58
N PHE A 375 -2.00 7.08 -3.89
CA PHE A 375 -1.79 5.76 -4.48
C PHE A 375 -0.53 5.08 -3.93
N GLN A 376 0.59 5.78 -3.76
CA GLN A 376 1.82 5.22 -3.20
C GLN A 376 1.58 4.64 -1.80
N TYR A 377 0.91 5.38 -0.90
CA TYR A 377 0.57 4.89 0.44
C TYR A 377 -0.33 3.64 0.38
N CYS A 378 -1.31 3.62 -0.53
CA CYS A 378 -2.21 2.48 -0.67
C CYS A 378 -1.49 1.24 -1.23
N PHE A 379 -0.62 1.41 -2.25
CA PHE A 379 0.15 0.31 -2.83
C PHE A 379 1.16 -0.27 -1.85
N ILE A 380 1.90 0.56 -1.11
CA ILE A 380 2.82 0.10 -0.05
C ILE A 380 2.05 -0.66 1.02
N THR A 381 0.89 -0.14 1.47
CA THR A 381 0.04 -0.84 2.44
C THR A 381 -0.42 -2.20 1.89
N GLY A 382 -0.88 -2.26 0.64
CA GLY A 382 -1.30 -3.49 -0.01
C GLY A 382 -0.18 -4.53 -0.12
N MET A 383 1.04 -4.08 -0.49
CA MET A 383 2.24 -4.92 -0.52
C MET A 383 2.59 -5.47 0.87
N ARG A 384 2.63 -4.60 1.89
CA ARG A 384 2.90 -5.01 3.28
C ARG A 384 1.87 -6.02 3.78
N LEU A 385 0.61 -5.80 3.45
CA LEU A 385 -0.49 -6.67 3.86
C LEU A 385 -0.38 -8.05 3.17
N ARG A 386 -0.04 -8.10 1.88
CA ARG A 386 0.27 -9.35 1.16
C ARG A 386 1.44 -10.09 1.81
N THR A 387 2.57 -9.41 2.06
CA THR A 387 3.76 -9.99 2.70
C THR A 387 3.45 -10.55 4.08
N GLY A 388 2.67 -9.81 4.88
CA GLY A 388 2.22 -10.25 6.20
C GLY A 388 1.36 -11.51 6.14
N ILE A 389 0.35 -11.53 5.26
CA ILE A 389 -0.53 -12.70 5.09
C ILE A 389 0.27 -13.93 4.63
N VAL A 390 1.10 -13.80 3.59
CA VAL A 390 1.91 -14.92 3.07
C VAL A 390 2.83 -15.46 4.16
N GLY A 391 3.52 -14.59 4.90
CA GLY A 391 4.40 -15.02 5.99
C GLY A 391 3.66 -15.70 7.15
N MET A 392 2.46 -15.23 7.52
CA MET A 392 1.62 -15.88 8.53
C MET A 392 1.13 -17.26 8.09
N VAL A 393 0.62 -17.37 6.85
CA VAL A 393 0.17 -18.64 6.28
C VAL A 393 1.34 -19.63 6.18
N TYR A 394 2.53 -19.16 5.78
CA TYR A 394 3.72 -20.00 5.69
C TYR A 394 4.15 -20.51 7.06
N ARG A 395 4.30 -19.62 8.06
CA ARG A 395 4.63 -20.01 9.43
C ARG A 395 3.62 -20.99 10.00
N LYS A 396 2.32 -20.72 9.79
CA LYS A 396 1.26 -21.62 10.23
C LYS A 396 1.40 -22.99 9.57
N SER A 397 1.63 -23.08 8.26
CA SER A 397 1.73 -24.34 7.51
C SER A 397 2.78 -25.32 8.06
N LEU A 398 3.83 -24.81 8.72
CA LEU A 398 4.89 -25.60 9.33
C LEU A 398 4.48 -26.23 10.68
N VAL A 399 3.44 -25.71 11.34
CA VAL A 399 3.05 -26.12 12.70
C VAL A 399 1.65 -26.72 12.80
N ILE A 400 0.88 -26.80 11.70
CA ILE A 400 -0.49 -27.36 11.76
C ILE A 400 -0.45 -28.89 11.95
N THR A 401 -1.46 -29.43 12.63
CA THR A 401 -1.63 -30.87 12.86
C THR A 401 -1.86 -31.66 11.58
N ASN A 402 -1.55 -32.97 11.59
CA ASN A 402 -1.76 -33.82 10.42
C ASN A 402 -3.25 -34.00 10.05
N SER A 403 -4.16 -33.91 11.02
CA SER A 403 -5.61 -33.87 10.78
C SER A 403 -6.00 -32.61 9.98
N ALA A 404 -5.49 -31.45 10.39
CA ALA A 404 -5.69 -30.18 9.69
C ALA A 404 -5.01 -30.15 8.30
N LYS A 405 -3.87 -30.84 8.10
CA LYS A 405 -3.24 -30.99 6.78
C LYS A 405 -4.08 -31.81 5.80
N ARG A 406 -4.94 -32.71 6.31
CA ARG A 406 -5.87 -33.47 5.46
C ARG A 406 -7.06 -32.62 5.02
N SER A 407 -7.55 -31.72 5.87
CA SER A 407 -8.64 -30.81 5.51
C SER A 407 -8.16 -29.69 4.58
N SER A 408 -6.98 -29.11 4.86
CA SER A 408 -6.37 -28.02 4.09
C SER A 408 -5.26 -28.56 3.17
N THR A 409 -5.62 -28.89 1.92
CA THR A 409 -4.66 -29.48 0.97
C THR A 409 -3.51 -28.53 0.62
N VAL A 410 -2.37 -29.06 0.16
CA VAL A 410 -1.23 -28.24 -0.30
C VAL A 410 -1.64 -27.25 -1.39
N GLY A 411 -2.52 -27.66 -2.31
CA GLY A 411 -3.05 -26.77 -3.35
C GLY A 411 -3.87 -25.61 -2.78
N GLU A 412 -4.64 -25.85 -1.72
CA GLU A 412 -5.37 -24.80 -1.02
C GLU A 412 -4.43 -23.82 -0.32
N ILE A 413 -3.38 -24.30 0.36
CA ILE A 413 -2.36 -23.45 1.01
C ILE A 413 -1.65 -22.55 -0.02
N VAL A 414 -1.28 -23.11 -1.18
CA VAL A 414 -0.68 -22.32 -2.27
C VAL A 414 -1.66 -21.29 -2.81
N ASN A 415 -2.95 -21.63 -2.92
CA ASN A 415 -4.00 -20.69 -3.33
C ASN A 415 -4.20 -19.56 -2.31
N LEU A 416 -4.13 -19.86 -1.00
CA LEU A 416 -4.19 -18.86 0.08
C LEU A 416 -3.05 -17.83 -0.05
N MET A 417 -1.84 -18.30 -0.37
CA MET A 417 -0.65 -17.44 -0.52
C MET A 417 -0.64 -16.65 -1.83
N SER A 418 -1.17 -17.21 -2.92
CA SER A 418 -1.07 -16.61 -4.26
C SER A 418 -2.29 -15.78 -4.64
N VAL A 419 -3.50 -16.33 -4.52
CA VAL A 419 -4.75 -15.69 -4.96
C VAL A 419 -5.37 -14.88 -3.84
N ASP A 420 -5.54 -15.49 -2.66
CA ASP A 420 -6.24 -14.84 -1.56
C ASP A 420 -5.45 -13.64 -1.03
N ALA A 421 -4.15 -13.78 -0.80
CA ALA A 421 -3.29 -12.67 -0.40
C ALA A 421 -3.21 -11.55 -1.47
N GLN A 422 -3.30 -11.87 -2.77
CA GLN A 422 -3.30 -10.87 -3.84
C GLN A 422 -4.57 -10.02 -3.84
N ARG A 423 -5.75 -10.62 -3.62
CA ARG A 423 -7.03 -9.88 -3.56
C ARG A 423 -7.04 -8.78 -2.50
N PHE A 424 -6.33 -9.00 -1.40
CA PHE A 424 -6.16 -8.01 -0.35
C PHE A 424 -5.31 -6.81 -0.81
N MET A 425 -4.23 -7.05 -1.55
CA MET A 425 -3.41 -6.00 -2.16
C MET A 425 -4.23 -5.19 -3.16
N ASP A 426 -4.98 -5.87 -4.04
CA ASP A 426 -5.82 -5.23 -5.06
C ASP A 426 -6.94 -4.39 -4.44
N LEU A 427 -7.58 -4.89 -3.37
CA LEU A 427 -8.63 -4.16 -2.65
C LEU A 427 -8.08 -2.90 -1.97
N THR A 428 -6.92 -2.98 -1.33
CA THR A 428 -6.35 -1.87 -0.55
C THR A 428 -6.14 -0.62 -1.40
N THR A 429 -5.75 -0.81 -2.67
CA THR A 429 -5.55 0.27 -3.65
C THR A 429 -6.81 1.13 -3.89
N PHE A 430 -7.99 0.51 -3.84
CA PHE A 430 -9.26 1.19 -4.17
C PHE A 430 -10.23 1.27 -3.00
N LEU A 431 -9.86 0.79 -1.81
CA LEU A 431 -10.74 0.74 -0.65
C LEU A 431 -11.27 2.13 -0.25
N ASN A 432 -10.43 3.17 -0.41
CA ASN A 432 -10.82 4.55 -0.13
C ASN A 432 -11.93 5.09 -1.05
N MET A 433 -12.17 4.44 -2.19
CA MET A 433 -13.30 4.77 -3.08
C MET A 433 -14.65 4.55 -2.40
N LEU A 434 -14.74 3.66 -1.40
CA LEU A 434 -16.01 3.33 -0.75
C LEU A 434 -16.64 4.54 -0.05
N TRP A 435 -15.83 5.38 0.60
CA TRP A 435 -16.28 6.62 1.24
C TRP A 435 -16.09 7.86 0.34
N SER A 436 -15.06 7.85 -0.52
CA SER A 436 -14.76 8.97 -1.44
C SER A 436 -15.81 9.08 -2.55
N ALA A 437 -16.29 7.98 -3.14
CA ALA A 437 -17.29 8.04 -4.21
C ALA A 437 -18.61 8.70 -3.76
N PRO A 438 -19.24 8.33 -2.62
CA PRO A 438 -20.41 9.05 -2.11
C PRO A 438 -20.16 10.54 -1.88
N LEU A 439 -19.00 10.90 -1.33
CA LEU A 439 -18.61 12.30 -1.11
C LEU A 439 -18.48 13.07 -2.43
N GLN A 440 -17.82 12.49 -3.44
CA GLN A 440 -17.68 13.10 -4.76
C GLN A 440 -19.04 13.23 -5.46
N ILE A 441 -19.90 12.21 -5.38
CA ILE A 441 -21.25 12.26 -5.96
C ILE A 441 -22.08 13.37 -5.31
N PHE A 442 -22.05 13.47 -3.98
CA PHE A 442 -22.76 14.50 -3.25
C PHE A 442 -22.28 15.92 -3.62
N LEU A 443 -20.96 16.16 -3.61
CA LEU A 443 -20.40 17.47 -3.96
C LEU A 443 -20.67 17.85 -5.42
N ALA A 444 -20.56 16.90 -6.35
CA ALA A 444 -20.86 17.15 -7.76
C ALA A 444 -22.32 17.51 -7.99
N LEU A 445 -23.26 16.77 -7.37
CA LEU A 445 -24.68 17.07 -7.46
C LEU A 445 -25.04 18.41 -6.81
N TYR A 446 -24.38 18.76 -5.70
CA TYR A 446 -24.53 20.05 -5.05
C TYR A 446 -24.12 21.21 -5.98
N PHE A 447 -22.94 21.15 -6.60
CA PHE A 447 -22.49 22.20 -7.53
C PHE A 447 -23.30 22.23 -8.84
N LEU A 448 -23.72 21.08 -9.35
CA LEU A 448 -24.63 21.01 -10.50
C LEU A 448 -25.99 21.65 -10.18
N TRP A 449 -26.53 21.40 -8.99
CA TRP A 449 -27.78 22.01 -8.54
C TRP A 449 -27.67 23.53 -8.44
N GLN A 450 -26.52 24.06 -8.01
CA GLN A 450 -26.28 25.50 -8.03
C GLN A 450 -26.24 26.08 -9.46
N ALA A 451 -25.65 25.35 -10.42
CA ALA A 451 -25.50 25.85 -11.80
C ALA A 451 -26.80 25.75 -12.64
N LEU A 452 -27.56 24.66 -12.49
CA LEU A 452 -28.69 24.32 -13.36
C LEU A 452 -30.03 24.15 -12.62
N GLY A 453 -30.05 24.27 -11.30
CA GLY A 453 -31.26 24.15 -10.49
C GLY A 453 -31.91 22.76 -10.55
N PRO A 454 -33.26 22.70 -10.49
CA PRO A 454 -34.00 21.43 -10.50
C PRO A 454 -33.79 20.56 -11.75
N SER A 455 -33.32 21.14 -12.85
CA SER A 455 -33.09 20.43 -14.13
C SER A 455 -32.09 19.27 -14.00
N VAL A 456 -31.20 19.32 -13.00
CA VAL A 456 -30.24 18.25 -12.68
C VAL A 456 -30.93 16.92 -12.37
N LEU A 457 -32.16 16.94 -11.83
CA LEU A 457 -32.90 15.72 -11.53
C LEU A 457 -33.16 14.86 -12.77
N ALA A 458 -33.30 15.48 -13.95
CA ALA A 458 -33.43 14.74 -15.20
C ALA A 458 -32.15 13.96 -15.54
N GLY A 459 -30.98 14.60 -15.40
CA GLY A 459 -29.68 13.95 -15.57
C GLY A 459 -29.44 12.83 -14.56
N VAL A 460 -29.79 13.06 -13.29
CA VAL A 460 -29.73 12.02 -12.23
C VAL A 460 -30.65 10.86 -12.54
N ALA A 461 -31.87 11.11 -13.03
CA ALA A 461 -32.80 10.06 -13.43
C ALA A 461 -32.20 9.16 -14.53
N VAL A 462 -31.55 9.74 -15.55
CA VAL A 462 -30.83 8.99 -16.58
C VAL A 462 -29.71 8.16 -15.96
N MET A 463 -28.89 8.73 -15.07
CA MET A 463 -27.82 7.97 -14.39
C MET A 463 -28.37 6.80 -13.58
N VAL A 464 -29.43 7.01 -12.81
CA VAL A 464 -30.08 5.97 -12.01
C VAL A 464 -30.65 4.87 -12.89
N LEU A 465 -31.23 5.22 -14.05
CA LEU A 465 -31.78 4.26 -15.01
C LEU A 465 -30.69 3.42 -15.70
N LEU A 466 -29.48 3.96 -15.85
CA LEU A 466 -28.31 3.22 -16.36
C LEU A 466 -27.77 2.18 -15.36
N ILE A 467 -27.99 2.34 -14.04
CA ILE A 467 -27.54 1.38 -13.02
C ILE A 467 -28.15 -0.02 -13.21
N PRO A 468 -29.49 -0.22 -13.29
CA PRO A 468 -30.08 -1.54 -13.46
C PRO A 468 -29.73 -2.16 -14.82
N LEU A 469 -29.62 -1.34 -15.89
CA LEU A 469 -29.15 -1.81 -17.20
C LEU A 469 -27.75 -2.42 -17.07
N ASN A 470 -26.83 -1.72 -16.42
CA ASN A 470 -25.47 -2.21 -16.18
C ASN A 470 -25.46 -3.47 -15.27
N ALA A 471 -26.34 -3.54 -14.28
CA ALA A 471 -26.45 -4.72 -13.41
C ALA A 471 -26.92 -5.98 -14.18
N VAL A 472 -27.92 -5.84 -15.05
CA VAL A 472 -28.42 -6.95 -15.90
C VAL A 472 -27.33 -7.41 -16.87
N ILE A 473 -26.63 -6.47 -17.51
CA ILE A 473 -25.49 -6.76 -18.38
C ILE A 473 -24.42 -7.52 -17.60
N ALA A 474 -24.01 -7.03 -16.43
CA ALA A 474 -22.98 -7.67 -15.60
C ALA A 474 -23.36 -9.10 -15.19
N MET A 475 -24.62 -9.35 -14.82
CA MET A 475 -25.12 -10.69 -14.50
C MET A 475 -25.05 -11.64 -15.70
N LYS A 476 -25.45 -11.17 -16.90
CA LYS A 476 -25.37 -11.97 -18.13
C LYS A 476 -23.93 -12.23 -18.56
N THR A 477 -23.04 -11.23 -18.44
CA THR A 477 -21.61 -11.39 -18.71
C THR A 477 -21.01 -12.45 -17.79
N ARG A 478 -21.36 -12.45 -16.50
CA ARG A 478 -20.92 -13.48 -15.55
C ARG A 478 -21.42 -14.87 -15.94
N ALA A 479 -22.68 -15.00 -16.38
CA ALA A 479 -23.22 -16.28 -16.84
C ALA A 479 -22.47 -16.82 -18.07
N PHE A 480 -22.23 -15.98 -19.08
CA PHE A 480 -21.44 -16.36 -20.26
C PHE A 480 -19.98 -16.67 -19.90
N GLN A 481 -19.39 -15.98 -18.92
CA GLN A 481 -18.04 -16.28 -18.44
C GLN A 481 -17.97 -17.68 -17.82
N VAL A 482 -18.96 -18.09 -17.02
CA VAL A 482 -19.04 -19.45 -16.46
C VAL A 482 -19.21 -20.49 -17.56
N GLU A 483 -20.07 -20.25 -18.54
CA GLU A 483 -20.27 -21.16 -19.68
C GLU A 483 -18.99 -21.30 -20.53
N GLN A 484 -18.30 -20.18 -20.78
CA GLN A 484 -17.02 -20.17 -21.49
C GLN A 484 -15.95 -21.00 -20.75
N MET A 485 -15.85 -20.88 -19.42
CA MET A 485 -14.86 -21.63 -18.64
C MET A 485 -15.04 -23.15 -18.81
N LYS A 486 -16.27 -23.66 -18.91
CA LYS A 486 -16.51 -25.09 -19.14
C LYS A 486 -15.86 -25.59 -20.44
N TYR A 487 -16.02 -24.87 -21.55
CA TYR A 487 -15.39 -25.24 -22.82
C TYR A 487 -13.88 -25.05 -22.80
N LYS A 488 -13.40 -23.98 -22.15
CA LYS A 488 -11.96 -23.72 -21.99
C LYS A 488 -11.28 -24.83 -21.18
N ASP A 489 -11.88 -25.29 -20.10
CA ASP A 489 -11.35 -26.36 -19.25
C ASP A 489 -11.32 -27.70 -19.98
N ALA A 490 -12.39 -28.03 -20.72
CA ALA A 490 -12.42 -29.21 -21.57
C ALA A 490 -11.31 -29.18 -22.65
N ARG A 491 -11.09 -28.01 -23.28
CA ARG A 491 -10.03 -27.81 -24.27
C ARG A 491 -8.65 -28.00 -23.67
N ILE A 492 -8.37 -27.39 -22.51
CA ILE A 492 -7.07 -27.50 -21.83
C ILE A 492 -6.82 -28.94 -21.38
N LYS A 493 -7.84 -29.62 -20.86
CA LYS A 493 -7.74 -31.04 -20.48
C LYS A 493 -7.36 -31.93 -21.66
N LEU A 494 -8.09 -31.84 -22.78
CA LEU A 494 -7.78 -32.62 -23.98
C LEU A 494 -6.38 -32.29 -24.54
N MET A 495 -5.98 -31.01 -24.51
CA MET A 495 -4.67 -30.59 -24.96
C MET A 495 -3.54 -31.17 -24.10
N ASN A 496 -3.73 -31.28 -22.79
CA ASN A 496 -2.78 -31.95 -21.90
C ASN A 496 -2.68 -33.46 -22.19
N GLU A 497 -3.81 -34.13 -22.47
CA GLU A 497 -3.82 -35.56 -22.87
C GLU A 497 -3.05 -35.77 -24.18
N ILE A 498 -3.22 -34.88 -25.16
CA ILE A 498 -2.46 -34.90 -26.44
C ILE A 498 -0.96 -34.70 -26.20
N LEU A 499 -0.56 -33.71 -25.40
CA LEU A 499 0.85 -33.41 -25.14
C LEU A 499 1.56 -34.55 -24.40
N ASN A 500 0.91 -35.14 -23.40
CA ASN A 500 1.44 -36.30 -22.69
C ASN A 500 1.56 -37.54 -23.61
N GLY A 501 0.65 -37.67 -24.58
CA GLY A 501 0.61 -38.79 -25.54
C GLY A 501 1.27 -38.52 -26.89
N ILE A 502 2.03 -37.42 -27.07
CA ILE A 502 2.37 -36.91 -28.39
C ILE A 502 3.12 -37.93 -29.28
N LYS A 503 4.04 -38.71 -28.69
CA LYS A 503 4.78 -39.76 -29.40
C LYS A 503 3.85 -40.82 -29.99
N VAL A 504 2.85 -41.26 -29.21
CA VAL A 504 1.89 -42.28 -29.64
C VAL A 504 1.00 -41.73 -30.75
N LEU A 505 0.51 -40.50 -30.61
CA LEU A 505 -0.31 -39.85 -31.64
C LEU A 505 0.45 -39.70 -32.97
N LYS A 506 1.75 -39.35 -32.92
CA LYS A 506 2.62 -39.26 -34.11
C LYS A 506 2.84 -40.61 -34.77
N LEU A 507 3.08 -41.66 -33.99
CA LEU A 507 3.28 -43.02 -34.49
C LEU A 507 2.06 -43.54 -35.25
N TYR A 508 0.85 -43.18 -34.83
CA TYR A 508 -0.40 -43.55 -35.50
C TYR A 508 -0.93 -42.50 -36.49
N ALA A 509 -0.20 -41.39 -36.72
CA ALA A 509 -0.64 -40.27 -37.55
C ALA A 509 -2.05 -39.73 -37.20
N TRP A 510 -2.40 -39.74 -35.91
CA TRP A 510 -3.72 -39.29 -35.41
C TRP A 510 -3.81 -37.78 -35.14
N GLU A 511 -2.77 -37.03 -35.48
CA GLU A 511 -2.65 -35.59 -35.15
C GLU A 511 -3.83 -34.80 -35.72
N SER A 512 -4.19 -35.03 -36.98
CA SER A 512 -5.31 -34.35 -37.65
C SER A 512 -6.66 -34.63 -36.97
N SER A 513 -6.92 -35.89 -36.59
CA SER A 513 -8.18 -36.28 -35.94
C SER A 513 -8.33 -35.65 -34.55
N PHE A 514 -7.24 -35.62 -33.76
CA PHE A 514 -7.26 -34.94 -32.47
C PHE A 514 -7.32 -33.42 -32.61
N ALA A 515 -6.69 -32.84 -33.65
CA ALA A 515 -6.80 -31.42 -33.95
C ALA A 515 -8.24 -31.01 -34.27
N GLU A 516 -8.98 -31.81 -35.05
CA GLU A 516 -10.40 -31.58 -35.34
C GLU A 516 -11.26 -31.57 -34.07
N LYS A 517 -11.05 -32.54 -33.16
CA LYS A 517 -11.74 -32.55 -31.85
C LYS A 517 -11.49 -31.29 -31.03
N VAL A 518 -10.24 -30.80 -31.02
CA VAL A 518 -9.88 -29.55 -30.33
C VAL A 518 -10.56 -28.35 -30.99
N LEU A 519 -10.62 -28.31 -32.33
CA LEU A 519 -11.27 -27.24 -33.08
C LEU A 519 -12.79 -27.22 -32.85
N GLU A 520 -13.43 -28.37 -32.72
CA GLU A 520 -14.86 -28.45 -32.40
C GLU A 520 -15.16 -27.80 -31.03
N ILE A 521 -14.40 -28.16 -29.99
CA ILE A 521 -14.51 -27.54 -28.67
C ILE A 521 -14.23 -26.03 -28.77
N ARG A 522 -13.21 -25.63 -29.55
CA ARG A 522 -12.84 -24.23 -29.74
C ARG A 522 -13.96 -23.44 -30.44
N GLN A 523 -14.67 -24.01 -31.41
CA GLN A 523 -15.79 -23.34 -32.05
C GLN A 523 -16.95 -23.10 -31.07
N ASN A 524 -17.24 -24.06 -30.19
CA ASN A 524 -18.23 -23.87 -29.12
C ASN A 524 -17.79 -22.76 -28.15
N GLU A 525 -16.52 -22.76 -27.72
CA GLU A 525 -15.92 -21.69 -26.90
C GLU A 525 -16.05 -20.31 -27.57
N LEU A 526 -15.74 -20.23 -28.87
CA LEU A 526 -15.81 -19.00 -29.66
C LEU A 526 -17.24 -18.47 -29.82
N ARG A 527 -18.25 -19.34 -29.90
CA ARG A 527 -19.66 -18.92 -29.95
C ARG A 527 -20.09 -18.19 -28.67
N VAL A 528 -19.67 -18.70 -27.51
CA VAL A 528 -19.95 -18.04 -26.21
C VAL A 528 -19.15 -16.74 -26.09
N LEU A 529 -17.87 -16.76 -26.46
CA LEU A 529 -17.03 -15.55 -26.50
C LEU A 529 -17.63 -14.46 -27.39
N LYS A 530 -18.19 -14.81 -28.56
CA LYS A 530 -18.86 -13.85 -29.45
C LYS A 530 -20.08 -13.21 -28.78
N LYS A 531 -20.93 -13.99 -28.10
CA LYS A 531 -22.07 -13.46 -27.33
C LYS A 531 -21.61 -12.51 -26.22
N SER A 532 -20.55 -12.90 -25.49
CA SER A 532 -19.94 -12.06 -24.45
C SER A 532 -19.36 -10.76 -25.03
N ALA A 533 -18.70 -10.83 -26.19
CA ALA A 533 -18.14 -9.66 -26.87
C ALA A 533 -19.24 -8.67 -27.27
N TYR A 534 -20.34 -9.12 -27.87
CA TYR A 534 -21.48 -8.24 -28.18
C TYR A 534 -22.06 -7.57 -26.94
N LEU A 535 -22.20 -8.31 -25.84
CA LEU A 535 -22.70 -7.78 -24.58
C LEU A 535 -21.74 -6.73 -23.98
N ASN A 536 -20.43 -7.00 -24.02
CA ASN A 536 -19.40 -6.04 -23.60
C ASN A 536 -19.35 -4.79 -24.50
N SER A 537 -19.59 -4.92 -25.80
CA SER A 537 -19.71 -3.77 -26.72
C SER A 537 -20.91 -2.90 -26.35
N ILE A 538 -22.08 -3.50 -26.06
CA ILE A 538 -23.27 -2.76 -25.59
C ILE A 538 -22.97 -2.05 -24.27
N SER A 539 -22.32 -2.74 -23.32
CA SER A 539 -21.90 -2.14 -22.05
C SER A 539 -20.97 -0.95 -22.26
N THR A 540 -19.98 -1.09 -23.14
CA THR A 540 -18.99 -0.04 -23.43
C THR A 540 -19.66 1.16 -24.10
N PHE A 541 -20.58 0.91 -25.03
CA PHE A 541 -21.38 1.94 -25.69
C PHE A 541 -22.25 2.71 -24.69
N ALA A 542 -23.01 2.00 -23.84
CA ALA A 542 -23.82 2.61 -22.79
C ALA A 542 -22.96 3.50 -21.87
N TRP A 543 -21.73 3.06 -21.58
CA TRP A 543 -20.82 3.78 -20.69
C TRP A 543 -20.17 5.02 -21.33
N ILE A 544 -19.77 4.94 -22.60
CA ILE A 544 -19.19 6.08 -23.34
C ILE A 544 -20.27 7.13 -23.66
N SER A 545 -21.50 6.71 -23.95
CA SER A 545 -22.62 7.60 -24.29
C SER A 545 -23.31 8.21 -23.07
N ALA A 546 -23.14 7.64 -21.86
CA ALA A 546 -23.81 8.11 -20.65
C ALA A 546 -23.61 9.63 -20.37
N PRO A 547 -22.39 10.20 -20.41
CA PRO A 547 -22.21 11.64 -20.13
C PRO A 547 -22.91 12.52 -21.16
N PHE A 548 -22.92 12.10 -22.43
CA PHE A 548 -23.63 12.80 -23.49
C PHE A 548 -25.14 12.77 -23.26
N LEU A 549 -25.71 11.60 -22.95
CA LEU A 549 -27.15 11.46 -22.67
C LEU A 549 -27.57 12.27 -21.45
N VAL A 550 -26.77 12.26 -20.39
CA VAL A 550 -27.01 13.06 -19.17
C VAL A 550 -26.95 14.56 -19.50
N ALA A 551 -25.92 15.03 -20.20
CA ALA A 551 -25.81 16.44 -20.58
C ALA A 551 -26.96 16.88 -21.49
N LEU A 552 -27.28 16.08 -22.50
CA LEU A 552 -28.38 16.34 -23.45
C LEU A 552 -29.72 16.46 -22.73
N THR A 553 -30.06 15.50 -21.87
CA THR A 553 -31.32 15.51 -21.13
C THR A 553 -31.40 16.66 -20.13
N THR A 554 -30.30 16.94 -19.41
CA THR A 554 -30.25 18.03 -18.43
C THR A 554 -30.40 19.39 -19.13
N PHE A 555 -29.66 19.64 -20.22
CA PHE A 555 -29.75 20.90 -20.96
C PHE A 555 -31.09 21.07 -21.68
N ALA A 556 -31.65 19.99 -22.25
CA ALA A 556 -32.97 20.03 -22.88
C ALA A 556 -34.07 20.38 -21.87
N VAL A 557 -34.03 19.79 -20.67
CA VAL A 557 -34.98 20.14 -19.59
C VAL A 557 -34.74 21.58 -19.11
N TYR A 558 -33.48 22.00 -18.95
CA TYR A 558 -33.15 23.36 -18.51
C TYR A 558 -33.74 24.45 -19.40
N VAL A 559 -33.64 24.28 -20.72
CA VAL A 559 -34.14 25.24 -21.72
C VAL A 559 -35.66 25.13 -21.93
N SER A 560 -36.27 23.96 -21.72
CA SER A 560 -37.71 23.74 -21.95
C SER A 560 -38.61 24.09 -20.76
N VAL A 561 -38.09 24.10 -19.53
CA VAL A 561 -38.89 24.33 -18.31
C VAL A 561 -39.23 25.81 -18.10
N ASP A 562 -38.32 26.73 -18.40
CA ASP A 562 -38.54 28.18 -18.26
C ASP A 562 -37.84 28.93 -19.38
N GLU A 563 -38.56 29.80 -20.08
CA GLU A 563 -38.00 30.65 -21.15
C GLU A 563 -36.91 31.61 -20.63
N LYS A 564 -36.88 31.88 -19.33
CA LYS A 564 -35.83 32.70 -18.68
C LYS A 564 -34.51 31.96 -18.48
N ASN A 565 -34.51 30.62 -18.59
CA ASN A 565 -33.31 29.81 -18.40
C ASN A 565 -32.42 29.83 -19.64
N VAL A 566 -31.55 30.83 -19.75
CA VAL A 566 -30.56 30.88 -20.83
C VAL A 566 -29.37 29.99 -20.48
N LEU A 567 -29.10 29.02 -21.36
CA LEU A 567 -27.91 28.17 -21.30
C LEU A 567 -26.72 28.95 -21.84
N ASP A 568 -25.95 29.53 -20.92
CA ASP A 568 -24.72 30.26 -21.25
C ASP A 568 -23.49 29.34 -21.25
N ALA A 569 -22.40 29.80 -21.87
CA ALA A 569 -21.14 29.05 -21.97
C ALA A 569 -20.62 28.61 -20.60
N GLU A 570 -20.70 29.48 -19.60
CA GLU A 570 -20.29 29.18 -18.22
C GLU A 570 -21.05 27.96 -17.67
N LYS A 571 -22.38 28.01 -17.69
CA LYS A 571 -23.23 26.91 -17.19
C LYS A 571 -22.99 25.63 -17.96
N ALA A 572 -22.82 25.69 -19.28
CA ALA A 572 -22.61 24.52 -20.13
C ALA A 572 -21.27 23.83 -19.83
N PHE A 573 -20.15 24.57 -19.86
CA PHE A 573 -18.81 23.99 -19.67
C PHE A 573 -18.56 23.53 -18.24
N VAL A 574 -19.01 24.29 -17.24
CA VAL A 574 -18.87 23.90 -15.83
C VAL A 574 -19.66 22.62 -15.54
N SER A 575 -20.90 22.54 -16.03
CA SER A 575 -21.73 21.34 -15.88
C SER A 575 -21.12 20.14 -16.59
N LEU A 576 -20.57 20.32 -17.80
CA LEU A 576 -19.88 19.24 -18.53
C LEU A 576 -18.67 18.71 -17.75
N SER A 577 -17.86 19.59 -17.16
CA SER A 577 -16.74 19.21 -16.31
C SER A 577 -17.19 18.44 -15.06
N LEU A 578 -18.26 18.89 -14.39
CA LEU A 578 -18.82 18.21 -13.22
C LEU A 578 -19.41 16.83 -13.57
N PHE A 579 -20.08 16.68 -14.72
CA PHE A 579 -20.54 15.38 -15.22
C PHE A 579 -19.37 14.43 -15.52
N ASN A 580 -18.27 14.94 -16.08
CA ASN A 580 -17.07 14.14 -16.33
C ASN A 580 -16.41 13.65 -15.04
N LEU A 581 -16.44 14.43 -13.96
CA LEU A 581 -15.95 14.01 -12.64
C LEU A 581 -16.80 12.88 -12.04
N LEU A 582 -18.12 12.90 -12.23
CA LEU A 582 -19.04 11.86 -11.74
C LEU A 582 -18.82 10.48 -12.39
N ARG A 583 -18.24 10.44 -13.59
CA ARG A 583 -18.05 9.22 -14.38
C ARG A 583 -17.19 8.17 -13.65
N PHE A 584 -16.06 8.59 -13.09
CA PHE A 584 -15.10 7.67 -12.48
C PHE A 584 -15.65 6.99 -11.21
N PRO A 585 -16.22 7.71 -10.22
CA PRO A 585 -16.86 7.11 -9.05
C PRO A 585 -17.96 6.12 -9.39
N LEU A 586 -18.83 6.44 -10.34
CA LEU A 586 -19.98 5.60 -10.69
C LEU A 586 -19.57 4.24 -11.29
N ASN A 587 -18.41 4.18 -11.97
CA ASN A 587 -17.90 2.92 -12.54
C ASN A 587 -17.01 2.15 -11.57
N MET A 588 -16.20 2.85 -10.79
CA MET A 588 -15.32 2.18 -9.83
C MET A 588 -16.07 1.62 -8.62
N LEU A 589 -17.13 2.28 -8.17
CA LEU A 589 -17.85 1.87 -6.95
C LEU A 589 -18.40 0.43 -7.03
N PRO A 590 -19.11 -0.01 -8.11
CA PRO A 590 -19.54 -1.40 -8.25
C PRO A 590 -18.38 -2.41 -8.26
N GLN A 591 -17.26 -2.06 -8.90
CA GLN A 591 -16.08 -2.92 -8.95
C GLN A 591 -15.46 -3.12 -7.57
N VAL A 592 -15.35 -2.04 -6.79
CA VAL A 592 -14.84 -2.09 -5.41
C VAL A 592 -15.76 -2.91 -4.51
N ILE A 593 -17.09 -2.76 -4.64
CA ILE A 593 -18.06 -3.59 -3.88
C ILE A 593 -17.86 -5.08 -4.21
N SER A 594 -17.73 -5.43 -5.49
CA SER A 594 -17.44 -6.82 -5.90
C SER A 594 -16.13 -7.33 -5.31
N ASN A 595 -15.07 -6.51 -5.33
CA ASN A 595 -13.77 -6.88 -4.75
C ASN A 595 -13.85 -7.06 -3.23
N ILE A 596 -14.62 -6.24 -2.52
CA ILE A 596 -14.87 -6.41 -1.08
C ILE A 596 -15.52 -7.77 -0.80
N VAL A 597 -16.56 -8.14 -1.55
CA VAL A 597 -17.23 -9.43 -1.38
C VAL A 597 -16.27 -10.60 -1.59
N GLN A 598 -15.44 -10.54 -2.64
CA GLN A 598 -14.44 -11.57 -2.93
C GLN A 598 -13.35 -11.65 -1.85
N THR A 599 -12.85 -10.52 -1.38
CA THR A 599 -11.85 -10.45 -0.32
C THR A 599 -12.42 -10.89 1.02
N ASN A 600 -13.71 -10.68 1.29
CA ASN A 600 -14.35 -11.20 2.50
C ASN A 600 -14.37 -12.74 2.53
N VAL A 601 -14.61 -13.40 1.39
CA VAL A 601 -14.50 -14.87 1.28
C VAL A 601 -13.05 -15.33 1.46
N SER A 602 -12.08 -14.57 0.98
CA SER A 602 -10.65 -14.81 1.21
C SER A 602 -10.26 -14.65 2.69
N LEU A 603 -10.77 -13.61 3.35
CA LEU A 603 -10.58 -13.37 4.77
C LEU A 603 -11.08 -14.53 5.62
N GLN A 604 -12.28 -15.03 5.35
CA GLN A 604 -12.87 -16.17 6.06
C GLN A 604 -12.00 -17.43 5.91
N ARG A 605 -11.54 -17.74 4.69
CA ARG A 605 -10.66 -18.89 4.44
C ARG A 605 -9.31 -18.78 5.16
N ILE A 606 -8.68 -17.60 5.13
CA ILE A 606 -7.42 -17.36 5.85
C ILE A 606 -7.63 -17.45 7.37
N GLN A 607 -8.70 -16.84 7.90
CA GLN A 607 -8.99 -16.90 9.34
C GLN A 607 -9.22 -18.33 9.80
N HIS A 608 -10.00 -19.11 9.05
CA HIS A 608 -10.22 -20.53 9.31
C HIS A 608 -8.89 -21.30 9.28
N PHE A 609 -8.06 -21.11 8.26
CA PHE A 609 -6.75 -21.74 8.16
C PHE A 609 -5.84 -21.43 9.37
N LEU A 610 -5.74 -20.16 9.76
CA LEU A 610 -4.90 -19.72 10.89
C LEU A 610 -5.40 -20.20 12.26
N SER A 611 -6.68 -20.56 12.34
CA SER A 611 -7.34 -21.01 13.58
C SER A 611 -7.28 -22.52 13.79
N HIS A 612 -6.80 -23.31 12.82
CA HIS A 612 -6.56 -24.75 13.03
C HIS A 612 -5.64 -25.01 14.21
N ASP A 613 -5.74 -26.21 14.77
CA ASP A 613 -4.86 -26.64 15.85
C ASP A 613 -3.39 -26.75 15.39
N GLU A 614 -2.50 -26.47 16.33
CA GLU A 614 -1.05 -26.52 16.16
C GLU A 614 -0.52 -27.77 16.89
N LEU A 615 0.53 -28.38 16.34
CA LEU A 615 1.24 -29.47 17.00
C LEU A 615 1.85 -28.98 18.31
N ASP A 616 1.71 -29.75 19.38
CA ASP A 616 2.34 -29.43 20.66
C ASP A 616 3.86 -29.75 20.60
N PRO A 617 4.75 -28.74 20.65
CA PRO A 617 6.19 -28.97 20.63
C PRO A 617 6.70 -29.72 21.87
N ASN A 618 5.91 -29.80 22.94
CA ASN A 618 6.25 -30.55 24.16
C ASN A 618 5.68 -31.98 24.17
N CYS A 619 5.07 -32.43 23.06
CA CYS A 619 4.53 -33.79 22.94
C CYS A 619 5.62 -34.86 23.18
N VAL A 620 6.84 -34.59 22.71
CA VAL A 620 8.03 -35.45 22.87
C VAL A 620 9.11 -34.69 23.62
N GLU A 621 9.56 -35.23 24.76
CA GLU A 621 10.65 -34.66 25.53
C GLU A 621 12.01 -34.95 24.88
N THR A 622 12.77 -33.91 24.59
CA THR A 622 14.13 -34.04 24.04
C THR A 622 15.24 -33.74 25.05
N LYS A 623 14.87 -33.22 26.24
CA LYS A 623 15.80 -32.69 27.24
C LYS A 623 15.98 -33.57 28.48
N SER A 624 14.95 -34.31 28.88
CA SER A 624 14.93 -35.12 30.09
C SER A 624 14.93 -36.60 29.69
N ILE A 625 16.03 -37.32 29.97
CA ILE A 625 16.20 -38.70 29.49
C ILE A 625 16.74 -39.58 30.61
N THR A 626 16.15 -40.77 30.73
CA THR A 626 16.65 -41.84 31.59
C THR A 626 18.08 -42.22 31.16
N PRO A 627 19.09 -42.17 32.04
CA PRO A 627 20.47 -42.47 31.67
C PRO A 627 20.59 -43.89 31.06
N GLY A 628 21.26 -43.98 29.91
CA GLY A 628 21.49 -45.24 29.16
C GLY A 628 20.57 -45.47 27.96
N TYR A 629 19.39 -44.84 27.91
CA TYR A 629 18.42 -45.05 26.82
C TYR A 629 18.40 -43.89 25.81
N ALA A 630 18.22 -44.22 24.54
CA ALA A 630 18.07 -43.25 23.45
C ALA A 630 16.59 -42.93 23.16
N VAL A 631 15.68 -43.89 23.35
CA VAL A 631 14.23 -43.72 23.21
C VAL A 631 13.54 -44.34 24.42
N THR A 632 12.56 -43.62 24.98
CA THR A 632 11.72 -44.09 26.09
C THR A 632 10.27 -43.74 25.80
N ILE A 633 9.41 -44.76 25.78
CA ILE A 633 7.95 -44.63 25.72
C ILE A 633 7.38 -45.38 26.93
N ARG A 634 6.59 -44.70 27.76
CA ARG A 634 5.89 -45.29 28.91
C ARG A 634 4.40 -45.06 28.78
N GLN A 635 3.62 -46.14 28.71
CA GLN A 635 2.15 -46.12 28.57
C GLN A 635 1.66 -45.14 27.47
N GLY A 636 2.37 -45.11 26.35
CA GLY A 636 2.13 -44.17 25.27
C GLY A 636 0.93 -44.57 24.42
N THR A 637 -0.09 -43.69 24.37
CA THR A 637 -1.26 -43.84 23.50
C THR A 637 -1.32 -42.67 22.52
N PHE A 638 -1.39 -42.97 21.23
CA PHE A 638 -1.28 -41.98 20.16
C PHE A 638 -2.43 -42.08 19.17
N SER A 639 -2.90 -40.93 18.70
CA SER A 639 -3.91 -40.81 17.65
C SER A 639 -3.48 -39.83 16.55
N TRP A 640 -4.07 -40.00 15.36
CA TRP A 640 -3.88 -39.07 14.25
C TRP A 640 -4.76 -37.81 14.36
N ALA A 641 -5.80 -37.87 15.20
CA ALA A 641 -6.65 -36.74 15.57
C ALA A 641 -7.31 -37.04 16.93
N LYS A 642 -7.61 -36.03 17.75
CA LYS A 642 -8.28 -36.21 19.07
C LYS A 642 -9.58 -36.98 19.01
N GLU A 643 -10.31 -36.81 17.91
CA GLU A 643 -11.65 -37.39 17.70
C GLU A 643 -11.59 -38.82 17.15
N LEU A 644 -10.43 -39.28 16.68
CA LEU A 644 -10.25 -40.61 16.10
C LEU A 644 -9.78 -41.59 17.16
N ASP A 645 -10.20 -42.85 16.98
CA ASP A 645 -9.71 -43.97 17.78
C ASP A 645 -8.17 -44.03 17.77
N PRO A 646 -7.53 -44.28 18.93
CA PRO A 646 -6.08 -44.33 18.99
C PRO A 646 -5.51 -45.43 18.09
N ALA A 647 -4.57 -45.04 17.23
CA ALA A 647 -3.88 -45.96 16.31
C ALA A 647 -2.83 -46.82 17.04
N LEU A 648 -2.27 -46.30 18.13
CA LEU A 648 -1.32 -46.98 19.00
C LEU A 648 -1.82 -46.88 20.44
N LYS A 649 -1.89 -48.00 21.16
CA LYS A 649 -2.44 -48.09 22.52
C LYS A 649 -1.42 -48.75 23.44
N ASP A 650 -1.21 -48.17 24.62
CA ASP A 650 -0.40 -48.73 25.72
C ASP A 650 1.01 -49.19 25.33
N ILE A 651 1.69 -48.42 24.48
CA ILE A 651 3.05 -48.74 24.04
C ILE A 651 4.04 -48.50 25.18
N ASN A 652 4.83 -49.52 25.50
CA ASN A 652 5.94 -49.45 26.46
C ASN A 652 7.21 -49.91 25.76
N TRP A 653 8.15 -49.00 25.51
CA TRP A 653 9.33 -49.28 24.71
C TRP A 653 10.56 -48.52 25.21
N LEU A 654 11.68 -49.22 25.39
CA LEU A 654 12.94 -48.68 25.86
C LEU A 654 14.07 -49.14 24.93
N VAL A 655 14.80 -48.20 24.33
CA VAL A 655 15.89 -48.49 23.39
C VAL A 655 17.23 -48.04 23.97
N PRO A 656 18.20 -48.96 24.22
CA PRO A 656 19.53 -48.60 24.68
C PRO A 656 20.29 -47.73 23.66
N SER A 657 21.13 -46.82 24.15
CA SER A 657 21.96 -45.99 23.29
C SER A 657 22.98 -46.84 22.50
N GLY A 658 23.15 -46.55 21.20
CA GLY A 658 24.11 -47.26 20.34
C GLY A 658 23.64 -48.62 19.81
N SER A 659 22.34 -48.92 19.89
CA SER A 659 21.76 -50.16 19.38
C SER A 659 21.16 -50.00 17.98
N LEU A 660 21.24 -51.08 17.18
CA LEU A 660 20.52 -51.21 15.90
C LEU A 660 19.22 -51.98 16.15
N VAL A 661 18.08 -51.33 15.95
CA VAL A 661 16.75 -51.92 16.22
C VAL A 661 15.96 -52.10 14.94
N ALA A 662 15.39 -53.29 14.73
CA ALA A 662 14.49 -53.58 13.62
C ALA A 662 13.03 -53.69 14.13
N ILE A 663 12.09 -53.06 13.41
CA ILE A 663 10.65 -53.12 13.71
C ILE A 663 9.98 -53.99 12.64
N VAL A 664 9.35 -55.09 13.06
CA VAL A 664 8.65 -56.03 12.18
C VAL A 664 7.18 -56.14 12.57
N GLY A 665 6.33 -56.46 11.59
CA GLY A 665 4.89 -56.64 11.83
C GLY A 665 4.08 -56.63 10.54
N GLN A 666 2.82 -57.04 10.63
CA GLN A 666 1.90 -57.11 9.48
C GLN A 666 1.67 -55.73 8.81
N VAL A 667 1.28 -55.73 7.54
CA VAL A 667 0.92 -54.49 6.83
C VAL A 667 -0.23 -53.80 7.58
N GLY A 668 -0.12 -52.49 7.83
CA GLY A 668 -1.14 -51.73 8.55
C GLY A 668 -1.10 -51.82 10.08
N CYS A 669 -0.16 -52.55 10.70
CA CYS A 669 -0.08 -52.69 12.16
C CYS A 669 0.49 -51.46 12.92
N GLY A 670 0.55 -50.28 12.28
CA GLY A 670 1.01 -49.04 12.95
C GLY A 670 2.52 -48.79 12.98
N LYS A 671 3.34 -49.53 12.21
CA LYS A 671 4.82 -49.34 12.19
C LYS A 671 5.22 -47.88 11.84
N SER A 672 4.67 -47.35 10.75
CA SER A 672 4.93 -45.96 10.35
C SER A 672 4.37 -44.96 11.36
N SER A 673 3.21 -45.26 11.97
CA SER A 673 2.65 -44.46 13.05
C SER A 673 3.57 -44.40 14.27
N LEU A 674 4.24 -45.49 14.63
CA LEU A 674 5.20 -45.49 15.74
C LEU A 674 6.37 -44.53 15.48
N VAL A 675 6.87 -44.50 14.24
CA VAL A 675 7.92 -43.55 13.83
C VAL A 675 7.39 -42.11 13.87
N SER A 676 6.20 -41.84 13.34
CA SER A 676 5.57 -40.51 13.40
C SER A 676 5.30 -40.04 14.83
N ALA A 677 4.96 -40.95 15.76
CA ALA A 677 4.79 -40.64 17.17
C ALA A 677 6.10 -40.20 17.83
N LEU A 678 7.22 -40.86 17.51
CA LEU A 678 8.56 -40.46 17.98
C LEU A 678 9.01 -39.10 17.42
N LEU A 679 8.58 -38.75 16.21
CA LEU A 679 8.83 -37.45 15.60
C LEU A 679 7.96 -36.32 16.17
N GLY A 680 6.96 -36.64 17.00
CA GLY A 680 5.99 -35.66 17.51
C GLY A 680 4.95 -35.22 16.46
N GLU A 681 4.77 -35.98 15.38
CA GLU A 681 3.79 -35.68 14.32
C GLU A 681 2.39 -36.26 14.61
N MET A 682 2.26 -37.10 15.65
CA MET A 682 0.98 -37.64 16.13
C MET A 682 0.61 -37.00 17.47
N GLU A 683 -0.69 -37.00 17.77
CA GLU A 683 -1.17 -36.50 19.05
C GLU A 683 -1.02 -37.57 20.13
N LYS A 684 -0.35 -37.20 21.23
CA LYS A 684 -0.21 -38.03 22.43
C LYS A 684 -1.40 -37.80 23.35
N LEU A 685 -2.21 -38.84 23.56
CA LEU A 685 -3.38 -38.80 24.44
C LEU A 685 -2.99 -39.09 25.89
N SER A 686 -2.06 -40.02 26.10
CA SER A 686 -1.54 -40.40 27.41
C SER A 686 -0.11 -40.92 27.33
N GLY A 687 0.58 -40.90 28.47
CA GLY A 687 1.93 -41.45 28.63
C GLY A 687 3.06 -40.45 28.37
N ASP A 688 4.29 -40.95 28.50
CA ASP A 688 5.52 -40.16 28.39
C ASP A 688 6.39 -40.68 27.24
N VAL A 689 6.95 -39.74 26.47
CA VAL A 689 7.83 -40.02 25.32
C VAL A 689 9.06 -39.14 25.44
N ALA A 690 10.24 -39.77 25.41
CA ALA A 690 11.51 -39.07 25.40
C ALA A 690 12.45 -39.63 24.33
N VAL A 691 13.12 -38.73 23.59
CA VAL A 691 14.10 -39.06 22.53
C VAL A 691 15.38 -38.26 22.73
N LYS A 692 16.54 -38.93 22.64
CA LYS A 692 17.87 -38.32 22.85
C LYS A 692 18.54 -37.92 21.54
N GLY A 693 18.86 -36.64 21.41
CA GLY A 693 19.71 -36.11 20.33
C GLY A 693 18.94 -35.72 19.05
N SER A 694 19.68 -35.51 17.96
CA SER A 694 19.11 -35.17 16.65
C SER A 694 18.55 -36.40 15.95
N ILE A 695 17.40 -36.26 15.29
CA ILE A 695 16.72 -37.33 14.58
C ILE A 695 16.94 -37.16 13.07
N ALA A 696 17.32 -38.24 12.39
CA ALA A 696 17.30 -38.33 10.93
C ALA A 696 16.12 -39.21 10.50
N TYR A 697 15.31 -38.73 9.56
CA TYR A 697 14.10 -39.40 9.11
C TYR A 697 14.11 -39.59 7.60
N VAL A 698 13.77 -40.79 7.15
CA VAL A 698 13.58 -41.12 5.73
C VAL A 698 12.14 -41.62 5.56
N PRO A 699 11.27 -40.85 4.88
CA PRO A 699 9.89 -41.24 4.67
C PRO A 699 9.76 -42.41 3.68
N GLN A 700 8.65 -43.13 3.77
CA GLN A 700 8.32 -44.21 2.82
C GLN A 700 8.12 -43.67 1.39
N LEU A 701 7.53 -42.47 1.26
CA LEU A 701 7.43 -41.74 0.00
C LEU A 701 8.60 -40.74 -0.06
N PRO A 702 9.55 -40.90 -1.00
CA PRO A 702 10.69 -40.01 -1.07
C PRO A 702 10.25 -38.58 -1.40
N TRP A 703 10.87 -37.61 -0.73
CA TRP A 703 10.69 -36.19 -1.00
C TRP A 703 12.04 -35.61 -1.45
N ILE A 704 12.03 -34.92 -2.58
CA ILE A 704 13.22 -34.37 -3.25
C ILE A 704 12.91 -32.90 -3.57
N GLN A 705 13.85 -32.01 -3.25
CA GLN A 705 13.77 -30.58 -3.57
C GLN A 705 14.10 -30.35 -5.04
N ASN A 706 13.49 -29.32 -5.63
CA ASN A 706 13.85 -28.84 -6.96
C ASN A 706 15.21 -28.12 -6.89
N ALA A 707 16.30 -28.90 -6.97
CA ALA A 707 17.69 -28.45 -6.87
C ALA A 707 18.60 -29.49 -7.54
N THR A 708 19.92 -29.27 -7.54
CA THR A 708 20.85 -30.29 -8.00
C THR A 708 20.78 -31.54 -7.12
N LEU A 709 21.11 -32.71 -7.66
CA LEU A 709 21.21 -33.94 -6.88
C LEU A 709 22.21 -33.78 -5.72
N LYS A 710 23.34 -33.11 -5.97
CA LYS A 710 24.33 -32.76 -4.95
C LYS A 710 23.73 -31.93 -3.82
N ASP A 711 22.96 -30.88 -4.12
CA ASP A 711 22.34 -30.03 -3.09
C ASP A 711 21.28 -30.78 -2.29
N ASN A 712 20.54 -31.69 -2.91
CA ASN A 712 19.61 -32.58 -2.22
C ASN A 712 20.33 -33.51 -1.22
N ILE A 713 21.51 -34.05 -1.57
CA ILE A 713 22.31 -34.91 -0.68
C ILE A 713 22.95 -34.09 0.46
N LEU A 714 23.47 -32.90 0.15
CA LEU A 714 24.09 -32.02 1.15
C LEU A 714 23.05 -31.41 2.11
N PHE A 715 21.83 -31.16 1.62
CA PHE A 715 20.69 -30.69 2.41
C PHE A 715 21.00 -29.45 3.26
N GLY A 716 21.73 -28.48 2.69
CA GLY A 716 22.13 -27.24 3.35
C GLY A 716 23.42 -27.31 4.20
N HIS A 717 24.07 -28.48 4.28
CA HIS A 717 25.38 -28.62 4.92
C HIS A 717 26.54 -28.32 3.96
N PRO A 718 27.69 -27.85 4.47
CA PRO A 718 28.88 -27.64 3.63
C PRO A 718 29.42 -28.96 3.08
N LEU A 719 29.96 -28.91 1.86
CA LEU A 719 30.55 -30.08 1.20
C LEU A 719 31.79 -30.57 1.95
N ASN A 720 31.77 -31.83 2.37
CA ASN A 720 32.95 -32.58 2.78
C ASN A 720 33.18 -33.69 1.76
N GLU A 721 34.17 -33.52 0.88
CA GLU A 721 34.40 -34.41 -0.25
C GLU A 721 34.62 -35.87 0.15
N LEU A 722 35.41 -36.12 1.20
CA LEU A 722 35.70 -37.48 1.66
C LEU A 722 34.43 -38.19 2.14
N LYS A 723 33.62 -37.50 2.96
CA LYS A 723 32.36 -38.05 3.45
C LYS A 723 31.35 -38.22 2.32
N TYR A 724 31.27 -37.25 1.42
CA TYR A 724 30.34 -37.28 0.28
C TYR A 724 30.63 -38.47 -0.63
N GLN A 725 31.89 -38.67 -1.04
CA GLN A 725 32.29 -39.79 -1.88
C GLN A 725 32.08 -41.14 -1.19
N ALA A 726 32.40 -41.24 0.10
CA ALA A 726 32.15 -42.45 0.89
C ALA A 726 30.66 -42.80 0.96
N VAL A 727 29.79 -41.79 1.13
CA VAL A 727 28.33 -41.99 1.14
C VAL A 727 27.80 -42.39 -0.24
N LEU A 728 28.28 -41.76 -1.32
CA LEU A 728 27.90 -42.13 -2.68
C LEU A 728 28.27 -43.57 -3.01
N GLU A 729 29.44 -44.02 -2.57
CA GLU A 729 29.89 -45.40 -2.73
C GLU A 729 29.08 -46.38 -1.88
N ALA A 730 28.87 -46.06 -0.59
CA ALA A 730 28.08 -46.90 0.32
C ALA A 730 26.61 -47.03 -0.11
N CYS A 731 26.06 -46.01 -0.77
CA CYS A 731 24.71 -46.01 -1.33
C CYS A 731 24.64 -46.52 -2.78
N ALA A 732 25.76 -46.94 -3.37
CA ALA A 732 25.88 -47.43 -4.75
C ALA A 732 25.40 -46.45 -5.85
N LEU A 733 25.39 -45.14 -5.58
CA LEU A 733 24.85 -44.12 -6.48
C LEU A 733 25.76 -43.77 -7.67
N LYS A 734 27.02 -44.27 -7.70
CA LYS A 734 27.99 -43.94 -8.75
C LYS A 734 27.51 -44.31 -10.16
N GLN A 735 26.91 -45.48 -10.32
CA GLN A 735 26.40 -45.94 -11.61
C GLN A 735 25.19 -45.11 -12.08
N ASP A 736 24.29 -44.75 -11.17
CA ASP A 736 23.14 -43.91 -11.49
C ASP A 736 23.57 -42.50 -11.91
N LEU A 737 24.60 -41.95 -11.25
CA LEU A 737 25.19 -40.66 -11.58
C LEU A 737 25.79 -40.64 -12.99
N GLU A 738 26.43 -41.72 -13.43
CA GLU A 738 27.00 -41.83 -14.78
C GLU A 738 25.93 -41.83 -15.88
N MET A 739 24.70 -42.29 -15.59
CA MET A 739 23.59 -42.26 -16.54
C MET A 739 22.96 -40.87 -16.68
N LEU A 740 23.20 -39.96 -15.73
CA LEU A 740 22.64 -38.62 -15.75
C LEU A 740 23.52 -37.68 -16.61
N PRO A 741 22.91 -36.86 -17.49
CA PRO A 741 23.67 -36.02 -18.43
C PRO A 741 24.57 -34.99 -17.75
N GLY A 742 24.24 -34.56 -16.52
CA GLY A 742 25.04 -33.64 -15.71
C GLY A 742 25.66 -34.28 -14.47
N GLY A 743 25.64 -35.62 -14.34
CA GLY A 743 26.08 -36.30 -13.12
C GLY A 743 25.36 -35.77 -11.87
N ASP A 744 26.14 -35.38 -10.87
CA ASP A 744 25.62 -34.85 -9.60
C ASP A 744 25.12 -33.40 -9.66
N GLN A 745 25.43 -32.66 -10.74
CA GLN A 745 24.93 -31.32 -11.01
C GLN A 745 23.57 -31.33 -11.72
N THR A 746 23.04 -32.51 -12.04
CA THR A 746 21.74 -32.63 -12.69
C THR A 746 20.64 -32.09 -11.77
N GLU A 747 19.81 -31.19 -12.28
CA GLU A 747 18.63 -30.72 -11.56
C GLU A 747 17.58 -31.82 -11.47
N ILE A 748 17.21 -32.17 -10.24
CA ILE A 748 16.18 -33.17 -9.93
C ILE A 748 15.02 -32.50 -9.21
N GLY A 749 13.81 -33.04 -9.38
CA GLY A 749 12.63 -32.45 -8.75
C GLY A 749 11.31 -32.78 -9.44
N HIS A 750 10.22 -32.30 -8.85
CA HIS A 750 8.84 -32.66 -9.21
C HIS A 750 8.40 -32.12 -10.60
N GLN A 751 9.17 -31.19 -11.18
CA GLN A 751 8.95 -30.62 -12.51
C GLN A 751 9.95 -31.12 -13.57
N SER A 752 11.15 -31.55 -13.18
CA SER A 752 12.24 -31.87 -14.10
C SER A 752 12.07 -33.23 -14.80
N PHE A 753 11.31 -34.17 -14.21
CA PHE A 753 11.28 -35.58 -14.66
C PHE A 753 9.96 -36.06 -15.29
N ARG A 754 9.01 -35.16 -15.61
CA ARG A 754 7.74 -35.56 -16.28
C ARG A 754 7.74 -35.43 -17.81
N GLY A 755 8.84 -35.02 -18.43
CA GLY A 755 9.01 -35.02 -19.89
C GLY A 755 10.10 -36.02 -20.32
N PRO A 756 9.99 -36.69 -21.47
CA PRO A 756 11.10 -37.47 -22.00
C PRO A 756 12.24 -36.48 -22.33
N ALA A 757 13.41 -36.72 -21.74
CA ALA A 757 14.72 -36.17 -22.08
C ALA A 757 14.64 -34.93 -23.00
N ALA A 758 14.61 -33.74 -22.41
CA ALA A 758 14.92 -32.52 -23.12
C ALA A 758 16.34 -32.69 -23.68
N THR A 759 16.42 -32.96 -24.97
CA THR A 759 17.63 -32.76 -25.76
C THR A 759 18.12 -31.35 -25.47
N SER A 760 19.37 -31.27 -25.01
CA SER A 760 20.17 -30.06 -24.91
C SER A 760 19.88 -29.11 -26.09
N GLU A 761 19.19 -28.00 -25.84
CA GLU A 761 19.26 -26.84 -26.71
C GLU A 761 20.64 -26.20 -26.54
N PRO A 762 21.41 -25.97 -27.61
CA PRO A 762 22.64 -25.19 -27.51
C PRO A 762 22.32 -23.71 -27.36
N CYS A 763 23.10 -23.02 -26.52
CA CYS A 763 23.07 -21.56 -26.31
C CYS A 763 22.87 -20.77 -27.63
N PRO A 764 22.02 -19.72 -27.64
CA PRO A 764 21.72 -18.94 -28.84
C PRO A 764 22.82 -17.91 -29.21
N CYS A 765 24.11 -18.23 -28.99
CA CYS A 765 25.24 -17.35 -29.31
C CYS A 765 26.11 -17.82 -30.48
N CYS A 766 25.81 -18.94 -31.13
CA CYS A 766 26.63 -19.49 -32.22
C CYS A 766 25.83 -19.85 -33.47
N VAL A 767 25.09 -18.91 -34.07
CA VAL A 767 24.66 -19.02 -35.49
C VAL A 767 24.73 -17.65 -36.17
N GLN A 768 25.95 -17.18 -36.38
CA GLN A 768 26.26 -16.19 -37.42
C GLN A 768 27.62 -16.57 -38.01
N GLN A 769 27.61 -17.51 -38.95
CA GLN A 769 28.56 -17.67 -40.05
C GLN A 769 28.22 -18.97 -40.80
N HIS A 770 27.36 -18.86 -41.81
CA HIS A 770 27.59 -19.36 -43.17
C HIS A 770 26.42 -18.99 -44.09
#